data_AF-A0A3M7N3U0-F1
#
_entry.id   AF-A0A3M7N3U0-F1
#
_cell.length_a   1.000
_cell.length_b   1.000
_cell.length_c   1.000
_cell.angle_alpha   90.00
_cell.angle_beta   90.00
_cell.angle_gamma   90.00
#
_symmetry.space_group_name_H-M   'P 1'
#
loop_
_entity.id
_entity.type
_entity.pdbx_description
1 polymer ?
#
loop_
_entity_poly.entity_id
_entity_poly.type
_entity_poly.pdbx_seq_one_letter_code
_entity_poly.pdbx_strand_id
1 'polypeptide(L)'
;MKAGRNGIVGFFHPFCNAGGGGERVLWAAIAATQRQWPNAICVVYTGDHGLNKPVLVSTVKDRFDISLRPETLHFIHLTTRNLVLASTYPRFTLLGQSLGSLVLAYEAVAIVVPDIFIDTMGYAFAVAFCKLLFPSLPTAAYVHYPTISTDMLSSLDDSTGQKGVNAGLGSGWRGRAKKQYWRLFARLYSLAGSRIDLVMCNSTWTRNHITALWKPSRSSSTASSSDFASIVYPPCPVRELSAKISLGPSSPPRDHLILYIAQFRQEKNHTLILRSFAKYLHSRPSWDKPPVLVLIGSVRSNSPDEKHVYNLRLLARELKINAATTFICDAPFSLITSYLQKASISVNGMWNEHFGIGNVEALAAGVIPVVHRSGGPWLDIVVDFEGQPIGYHAQNEEEYAAAFQKVYGLDEQQRLEMRQRGRRSVARFSDEVFAQKWVQHLDRLIKLGEERKQWRKDHPFGFYAKPVRGADGVVDLKTWEVGVPGREKTIWEGGLFKLTLVFPDEYPTKPPKCKFVPPLFHPNVYPSGTVCLSILNEEEAWKPAITIKQILLGIQELLNEPNPDSPAQAEAYNLFKKDRAAHPSVGAFKAKALECVKTLRHRGPDWSGNWTGNNTILCHERLSIVGVDSGSQPIVNDDSTLALAVNGEIYNHKILRKVSKVPYNFKTRSDCEIIIPLYLQYDVDAPKQLDGMFSFVLYDKTQDRVIAARDPIGITSFYLGRSTTTPGAVFFASELKALKDVCDNIIAFPPGHVYDSKTDKLTRYFEPTWWDPARVPSTPVDYKLIRRTLERSVLKRLMAEVPYGVLLSGGLDSSLVASIAQRESLRQQALSKNTNGLTNGHKDDADTGLVGIDSDNELTTVTKLPKLNSFSIGLPGAPDSKAAIEVAKFLGTNHHAFEFTLEEGLDALSDVIYHLETYDVTTIRASTPMYLLSRKIKAMGVKMVLSGEGSDEIFGGYLYFHAAPNKEEFHRETVRRVKNLHLADCLRANKSTSAWGVEARVPFLDKQFLEMTMNIDPAEKMITPDRIEKYILRKAFDTSDEPDTKPYLPDNILWRQKEQFSDGVGYGWIDALKDTADRVITDEMMANPKAEWGDDIPDTKEAYWYRLMFDQQFPPTCASTVSRWTPTWSKQTDPSGRAIATHQASYDNPGS
;
A
#
# COMPACT_ATOMS: atom_id res chain seq x y z
N MET A 1 -20.66 36.39 8.93
CA MET A 1 -20.08 37.58 9.59
C MET A 1 -18.57 37.54 9.43
N LYS A 2 -17.97 38.62 8.91
CA LYS A 2 -16.56 38.94 9.11
C LYS A 2 -16.32 39.26 10.59
N ALA A 3 -15.07 39.13 11.03
CA ALA A 3 -14.48 39.64 12.28
C ALA A 3 -14.67 38.78 13.55
N GLY A 4 -13.53 38.48 14.18
CA GLY A 4 -13.46 38.14 15.61
C GLY A 4 -13.09 36.71 15.96
N ARG A 5 -12.00 36.15 15.42
CA ARG A 5 -11.40 34.99 16.11
C ARG A 5 -10.72 35.52 17.37
N ASN A 6 -11.29 35.17 18.52
CA ASN A 6 -10.69 35.39 19.83
C ASN A 6 -9.86 34.13 20.16
N GLY A 7 -8.59 34.29 20.48
CA GLY A 7 -7.69 33.16 20.77
C GLY A 7 -6.23 33.60 20.85
N ILE A 8 -5.39 32.72 21.39
CA ILE A 8 -3.97 32.96 21.65
C ILE A 8 -3.12 32.25 20.60
N VAL A 9 -2.35 33.01 19.82
CA VAL A 9 -1.34 32.47 18.90
C VAL A 9 0.03 32.61 19.55
N GLY A 10 0.60 31.48 19.94
CA GLY A 10 1.89 31.43 20.62
C GLY A 10 3.06 31.28 19.65
N PHE A 11 3.96 32.26 19.64
CA PHE A 11 5.21 32.27 18.88
C PHE A 11 6.38 31.93 19.81
N PHE A 12 6.94 30.74 19.65
CA PHE A 12 8.14 30.31 20.37
C PHE A 12 9.38 30.90 19.68
N HIS A 13 9.94 31.95 20.27
CA HIS A 13 11.07 32.69 19.73
C HIS A 13 11.98 33.25 20.84
N PRO A 14 12.89 32.42 21.41
CA PRO A 14 13.71 32.81 22.56
C PRO A 14 14.62 34.04 22.39
N PHE A 15 14.87 34.48 21.15
CA PHE A 15 15.78 35.58 20.78
C PHE A 15 15.12 36.56 19.81
N CYS A 16 14.30 37.48 20.31
CA CYS A 16 13.45 38.33 19.47
C CYS A 16 13.96 39.77 19.26
N ASN A 17 15.11 40.13 19.85
CA ASN A 17 15.61 41.51 19.89
C ASN A 17 17.06 41.71 19.36
N ALA A 18 17.59 40.82 18.52
CA ALA A 18 18.96 40.92 17.97
C ALA A 18 19.06 41.65 16.61
N GLY A 19 17.95 42.07 16.02
CA GLY A 19 17.85 42.78 14.74
C GLY A 19 18.09 41.95 13.47
N GLY A 20 18.00 40.62 13.55
CA GLY A 20 18.35 39.71 12.45
C GLY A 20 17.23 39.40 11.44
N GLY A 21 17.59 38.73 10.33
CA GLY A 21 16.61 38.27 9.34
C GLY A 21 15.61 37.21 9.86
N GLY A 22 15.97 36.47 10.91
CA GLY A 22 15.04 35.56 11.61
C GLY A 22 13.92 36.30 12.34
N GLU A 23 14.25 37.42 12.97
CA GLU A 23 13.27 38.27 13.65
C GLU A 23 12.36 38.98 12.65
N ARG A 24 12.88 39.39 11.49
CA ARG A 24 12.03 39.93 10.43
C ARG A 24 10.90 38.96 10.07
N VAL A 25 11.19 37.65 9.99
CA VAL A 25 10.15 36.62 9.78
C VAL A 25 9.16 36.58 10.94
N LEU A 26 9.63 36.56 12.20
CA LEU A 26 8.75 36.60 13.38
C LEU A 26 7.77 37.79 13.31
N TRP A 27 8.30 39.00 13.10
CA TRP A 27 7.50 40.21 13.12
C TRP A 27 6.55 40.30 11.93
N ALA A 28 6.99 39.87 10.73
CA ALA A 28 6.13 39.81 9.56
C ALA A 28 5.00 38.78 9.74
N ALA A 29 5.30 37.65 10.36
CA ALA A 29 4.32 36.61 10.69
C ALA A 29 3.28 37.12 11.70
N ILE A 30 3.71 37.80 12.76
CA ILE A 30 2.81 38.44 13.72
C ILE A 30 1.96 39.51 13.04
N ALA A 31 2.54 40.38 12.22
CA ALA A 31 1.82 41.43 11.50
C ALA A 31 0.76 40.84 10.55
N ALA A 32 1.12 39.78 9.81
CA ALA A 32 0.19 39.06 8.94
C ALA A 32 -0.97 38.43 9.74
N THR A 33 -0.65 37.83 10.89
CA THR A 33 -1.62 37.22 11.81
C THR A 33 -2.57 38.27 12.41
N GLN A 34 -2.06 39.39 12.92
CA GLN A 34 -2.87 40.48 13.47
C GLN A 34 -3.72 41.19 12.41
N ARG A 35 -3.24 41.26 11.15
CA ARG A 35 -4.01 41.82 10.04
C ARG A 35 -5.19 40.92 9.68
N GLN A 36 -4.98 39.61 9.65
CA GLN A 36 -6.02 38.63 9.33
C GLN A 36 -7.01 38.46 10.48
N TRP A 37 -6.53 38.39 11.72
CA TRP A 37 -7.34 38.21 12.93
C TRP A 37 -7.05 39.35 13.93
N PRO A 38 -7.70 40.52 13.77
CA PRO A 38 -7.48 41.70 14.61
C PRO A 38 -7.65 41.51 16.13
N ASN A 39 -8.42 40.50 16.54
CA ASN A 39 -8.74 40.21 17.94
C ASN A 39 -7.90 39.03 18.51
N ALA A 40 -7.05 38.40 17.69
CA ALA A 40 -6.19 37.33 18.16
C ALA A 40 -5.04 37.91 18.99
N ILE A 41 -4.78 37.30 20.14
CA ILE A 41 -3.67 37.68 21.03
C ILE A 41 -2.42 36.92 20.56
N CYS A 42 -1.45 37.64 20.03
CA CYS A 42 -0.14 37.10 19.68
C CYS A 42 0.77 37.12 20.91
N VAL A 43 1.16 35.96 21.40
CA VAL A 43 2.08 35.80 22.54
C VAL A 43 3.44 35.39 22.01
N VAL A 44 4.49 36.12 22.36
CA VAL A 44 5.88 35.77 22.04
C VAL A 44 6.53 35.20 23.30
N TYR A 45 6.88 33.91 23.27
CA TYR A 45 7.69 33.28 24.30
C TYR A 45 9.16 33.58 24.02
N THR A 46 9.77 34.43 24.84
CA THR A 46 11.12 34.97 24.63
C THR A 46 11.94 34.91 25.90
N GLY A 47 13.26 34.71 25.81
CA GLY A 47 14.14 34.90 26.97
C GLY A 47 14.81 36.28 27.02
N ASP A 48 14.42 37.21 26.14
CA ASP A 48 14.82 38.60 26.24
C ASP A 48 14.03 39.27 27.39
N HIS A 49 14.69 39.47 28.53
CA HIS A 49 14.13 40.18 29.67
C HIS A 49 14.26 41.69 29.50
N GLY A 50 13.35 42.47 30.09
CA GLY A 50 13.42 43.94 30.10
C GLY A 50 13.02 44.61 28.78
N LEU A 51 12.30 43.91 27.90
CA LEU A 51 11.79 44.50 26.66
C LEU A 51 10.72 45.55 26.95
N ASN A 52 10.95 46.78 26.49
CA ASN A 52 9.93 47.82 26.48
C ASN A 52 9.10 47.68 25.20
N LYS A 53 7.83 47.27 25.33
CA LYS A 53 6.93 46.98 24.19
C LYS A 53 6.80 48.17 23.21
N PRO A 54 6.49 49.41 23.65
CA PRO A 54 6.49 50.58 22.76
C PRO A 54 7.79 50.77 21.97
N VAL A 55 8.95 50.67 22.63
CA VAL A 55 10.27 50.84 21.98
C VAL A 55 10.54 49.72 20.99
N LEU A 56 10.14 48.49 21.30
CA LEU A 56 10.29 47.37 20.38
C LEU A 56 9.41 47.56 19.15
N VAL A 57 8.14 47.95 19.32
CA VAL A 57 7.23 48.21 18.18
C VAL A 57 7.76 49.31 17.28
N SER A 58 8.28 50.41 17.86
CA SER A 58 8.92 51.47 17.07
C SER A 58 10.17 50.96 16.36
N THR A 59 11.02 50.19 17.05
CA THR A 59 12.24 49.60 16.47
C THR A 59 11.92 48.66 15.30
N VAL A 60 10.88 47.84 15.41
CA VAL A 60 10.43 46.94 14.32
C VAL A 60 9.95 47.75 13.12
N LYS A 61 9.22 48.84 13.36
CA LYS A 61 8.81 49.77 12.29
C LYS A 61 10.01 50.43 11.64
N ASP A 62 10.96 50.94 12.41
CA ASP A 62 12.12 51.67 11.90
C ASP A 62 13.11 50.75 11.16
N ARG A 63 13.32 49.52 11.64
CA ARG A 63 14.30 48.57 11.07
C ARG A 63 13.74 47.72 9.94
N PHE A 64 12.47 47.32 10.01
CA PHE A 64 11.89 46.35 9.08
C PHE A 64 10.70 46.89 8.29
N ASP A 65 10.24 48.11 8.57
CA ASP A 65 9.01 48.71 8.02
C ASP A 65 7.73 47.90 8.32
N ILE A 66 7.75 47.10 9.39
CA ILE A 66 6.63 46.26 9.78
C ILE A 66 5.81 46.96 10.86
N SER A 67 4.50 47.12 10.62
CA SER A 67 3.59 47.75 11.58
C SER A 67 2.86 46.69 12.40
N LEU A 68 3.01 46.75 13.72
CA LEU A 68 2.41 45.83 14.69
C LEU A 68 1.31 46.54 15.49
N ARG A 69 0.33 45.77 15.98
CA ARG A 69 -0.70 46.25 16.91
C ARG A 69 -0.26 45.96 18.35
N PRO A 70 0.11 46.98 19.16
CA PRO A 70 0.60 46.76 20.52
C PRO A 70 -0.43 46.14 21.47
N GLU A 71 -1.72 46.36 21.22
CA GLU A 71 -2.83 45.97 22.08
C GLU A 71 -3.02 44.44 22.11
N THR A 72 -2.66 43.76 21.03
CA THR A 72 -2.81 42.30 20.89
C THR A 72 -1.47 41.56 20.87
N LEU A 73 -0.36 42.24 21.16
CA LEU A 73 0.97 41.65 21.24
C LEU A 73 1.42 41.55 22.70
N HIS A 74 1.76 40.35 23.17
CA HIS A 74 2.20 40.09 24.53
C HIS A 74 3.51 39.28 24.56
N PHE A 75 4.30 39.48 25.61
CA PHE A 75 5.56 38.78 25.82
C PHE A 75 5.47 37.91 27.07
N ILE A 76 5.90 36.66 26.95
CA ILE A 76 6.13 35.76 28.08
C ILE A 76 7.64 35.57 28.19
N HIS A 77 8.21 36.03 29.30
CA HIS A 77 9.64 36.02 29.54
C HIS A 77 10.08 34.71 30.17
N LEU A 78 10.93 33.96 29.46
CA LEU A 78 11.44 32.66 29.87
C LEU A 78 12.83 32.82 30.51
N THR A 79 12.99 32.26 31.71
CA THR A 79 14.20 32.34 32.52
C THR A 79 15.27 31.33 32.11
N THR A 80 14.89 30.23 31.46
CA THR A 80 15.79 29.12 31.14
C THR A 80 16.44 29.22 29.75
N ARG A 81 16.47 30.41 29.13
CA ARG A 81 17.05 30.62 27.78
C ARG A 81 18.51 30.19 27.67
N ASN A 82 19.28 30.25 28.75
CA ASN A 82 20.66 29.78 28.77
C ASN A 82 20.80 28.30 28.33
N LEU A 83 19.77 27.47 28.52
CA LEU A 83 19.78 26.07 28.11
C LEU A 83 19.67 25.85 26.59
N VAL A 84 19.43 26.89 25.79
CA VAL A 84 19.46 26.79 24.32
C VAL A 84 20.67 27.47 23.69
N LEU A 85 21.59 28.00 24.49
CA LEU A 85 22.85 28.58 24.02
C LEU A 85 23.89 27.50 23.73
N ALA A 86 24.59 27.62 22.61
CA ALA A 86 25.66 26.69 22.25
C ALA A 86 26.81 26.67 23.26
N SER A 87 27.10 27.82 23.89
CA SER A 87 28.13 27.97 24.93
C SER A 87 27.87 27.12 26.17
N THR A 88 26.61 26.77 26.45
CA THR A 88 26.21 25.92 27.57
C THR A 88 26.64 24.46 27.37
N TYR A 89 26.82 24.04 26.11
CA TYR A 89 27.18 22.67 25.76
C TYR A 89 28.43 22.64 24.86
N PRO A 90 29.65 22.75 25.44
CA PRO A 90 30.90 22.67 24.68
C PRO A 90 31.10 21.32 23.95
N ARG A 91 30.40 20.27 24.39
CA ARG A 91 30.36 18.94 23.78
C ARG A 91 28.90 18.52 23.60
N PHE A 92 28.63 17.73 22.57
CA PHE A 92 27.27 17.27 22.23
C PHE A 92 26.24 18.40 22.10
N THR A 93 26.68 19.54 21.53
CA THR A 93 25.89 20.78 21.46
C THR A 93 24.49 20.58 20.88
N LEU A 94 24.35 19.81 19.79
CA LEU A 94 23.05 19.55 19.15
C LEU A 94 22.07 18.86 20.12
N LEU A 95 22.52 17.82 20.84
CA LEU A 95 21.70 17.11 21.81
C LEU A 95 21.39 17.98 23.02
N GLY A 96 22.39 18.69 23.55
CA GLY A 96 22.23 19.60 24.68
C GLY A 96 21.20 20.69 24.42
N GLN A 97 21.32 21.43 23.32
CA GLN A 97 20.34 22.46 22.93
C GLN A 97 18.94 21.87 22.68
N SER A 98 18.86 20.67 22.10
CA SER A 98 17.57 20.00 21.87
C SER A 98 16.87 19.65 23.18
N LEU A 99 17.60 19.12 24.16
CA LEU A 99 17.07 18.83 25.50
C LEU A 99 16.74 20.12 26.25
N GLY A 100 17.59 21.14 26.18
CA GLY A 100 17.32 22.45 26.77
C GLY A 100 16.07 23.10 26.19
N SER A 101 15.78 22.91 24.90
CA SER A 101 14.55 23.40 24.27
C SER A 101 13.29 22.76 24.84
N LEU A 102 13.35 21.53 25.38
CA LEU A 102 12.22 20.88 26.06
C LEU A 102 11.88 21.60 27.37
N VAL A 103 12.91 21.93 28.16
CA VAL A 103 12.75 22.67 29.42
C VAL A 103 12.17 24.04 29.16
N LEU A 104 12.69 24.73 28.14
CA LEU A 104 12.22 26.05 27.75
C LEU A 104 10.77 26.02 27.22
N ALA A 105 10.41 24.98 26.47
CA ALA A 105 9.04 24.76 26.00
C ALA A 105 8.08 24.44 27.15
N TYR A 106 8.50 23.64 28.13
CA TYR A 106 7.75 23.38 29.35
C TYR A 106 7.47 24.67 30.12
N GLU A 107 8.49 25.50 30.34
CA GLU A 107 8.34 26.82 30.97
C GLU A 107 7.31 27.70 30.23
N ALA A 108 7.37 27.73 28.89
CA ALA A 108 6.44 28.48 28.07
C ALA A 108 4.97 28.04 28.26
N VAL A 109 4.69 26.74 28.12
CA VAL A 109 3.32 26.21 28.20
C VAL A 109 2.78 26.09 29.63
N ALA A 110 3.67 26.05 30.64
CA ALA A 110 3.27 26.10 32.05
C ALA A 110 2.69 27.48 32.44
N ILE A 111 3.08 28.55 31.74
CA ILE A 111 2.56 29.91 31.96
C ILE A 111 1.25 30.10 31.19
N VAL A 112 1.27 29.88 29.87
CA VAL A 112 0.09 29.95 29.01
C VAL A 112 0.21 28.89 27.92
N VAL A 113 -0.76 27.97 27.85
CA VAL A 113 -0.96 27.10 26.69
C VAL A 113 -1.71 27.89 25.62
N PRO A 114 -1.14 28.11 24.42
CA PRO A 114 -1.82 28.86 23.38
C PRO A 114 -2.85 27.99 22.66
N ASP A 115 -3.72 28.59 21.85
CA ASP A 115 -4.60 27.85 20.94
C ASP A 115 -3.85 27.30 19.72
N ILE A 116 -2.69 27.91 19.38
CA ILE A 116 -1.77 27.46 18.34
C ILE A 116 -0.34 27.69 18.83
N PHE A 117 0.52 26.69 18.70
CA PHE A 117 1.93 26.80 19.07
C PHE A 117 2.84 26.78 17.83
N ILE A 118 3.55 27.89 17.58
CA ILE A 118 4.34 28.12 16.38
C ILE A 118 5.81 28.32 16.77
N ASP A 119 6.69 27.43 16.32
CA ASP A 119 8.14 27.65 16.38
C ASP A 119 8.61 28.44 15.16
N THR A 120 9.42 29.48 15.40
CA THR A 120 10.00 30.33 14.34
C THR A 120 11.53 30.33 14.38
N MET A 121 12.15 29.45 15.16
CA MET A 121 13.60 29.37 15.35
C MET A 121 14.19 28.01 14.93
N GLY A 122 13.39 26.96 14.80
CA GLY A 122 13.84 25.62 14.40
C GLY A 122 14.05 24.65 15.58
N TYR A 123 13.32 24.83 16.67
CA TYR A 123 13.33 23.94 17.84
C TYR A 123 12.30 22.81 17.70
N ALA A 124 12.53 21.87 16.77
CA ALA A 124 11.59 20.77 16.51
C ALA A 124 11.23 19.93 17.75
N PHE A 125 12.19 19.76 18.69
CA PHE A 125 11.98 19.03 19.94
C PHE A 125 10.98 19.74 20.87
N ALA A 126 11.05 21.07 20.99
CA ALA A 126 10.10 21.88 21.75
C ALA A 126 8.66 21.66 21.22
N VAL A 127 8.48 21.74 19.91
CA VAL A 127 7.17 21.56 19.26
C VAL A 127 6.63 20.15 19.46
N ALA A 128 7.47 19.14 19.26
CA ALA A 128 7.10 17.74 19.47
C ALA A 128 6.69 17.44 20.92
N PHE A 129 7.37 18.08 21.87
CA PHE A 129 7.06 17.98 23.29
C PHE A 129 5.73 18.63 23.66
N CYS A 130 5.45 19.85 23.17
CA CYS A 130 4.14 20.48 23.34
C CYS A 130 3.02 19.62 22.73
N LYS A 131 3.26 19.01 21.56
CA LYS A 131 2.31 18.08 20.92
C LYS A 131 2.08 16.81 21.73
N LEU A 132 3.12 16.30 22.40
CA LEU A 132 3.03 15.14 23.28
C LEU A 132 2.17 15.45 24.51
N LEU A 133 2.37 16.62 25.14
CA LEU A 133 1.58 17.06 26.29
C LEU A 133 0.13 17.41 25.92
N PHE A 134 -0.07 18.02 24.75
CA PHE A 134 -1.37 18.48 24.27
C PHE A 134 -1.64 17.92 22.86
N PRO A 135 -2.13 16.68 22.72
CA PRO A 135 -2.33 16.03 21.41
C PRO A 135 -3.30 16.76 20.45
N SER A 136 -4.19 17.59 20.99
CA SER A 136 -5.13 18.41 20.22
C SER A 136 -4.60 19.80 19.87
N LEU A 137 -3.47 20.24 20.45
CA LEU A 137 -2.85 21.53 20.16
C LEU A 137 -2.33 21.53 18.71
N PRO A 138 -2.81 22.44 17.85
CA PRO A 138 -2.23 22.64 16.53
C PRO A 138 -0.81 23.20 16.66
N THR A 139 0.14 22.57 15.97
CA THR A 139 1.54 22.97 16.00
C THR A 139 2.09 23.33 14.62
N ALA A 140 2.90 24.39 14.56
CA ALA A 140 3.58 24.79 13.34
C ALA A 140 5.06 25.07 13.57
N ALA A 141 5.87 24.91 12.53
CA ALA A 141 7.27 25.32 12.54
C ALA A 141 7.62 26.06 11.24
N TYR A 142 8.25 27.23 11.37
CA TYR A 142 8.93 27.91 10.28
C TYR A 142 10.44 27.64 10.40
N VAL A 143 10.94 26.74 9.55
CA VAL A 143 12.32 26.29 9.57
C VAL A 143 13.17 27.19 8.68
N HIS A 144 14.06 27.96 9.32
CA HIS A 144 15.11 28.73 8.63
C HIS A 144 16.31 27.85 8.23
N TYR A 145 16.64 26.91 9.10
CA TYR A 145 17.73 25.95 8.95
C TYR A 145 17.41 24.73 9.82
N PRO A 146 17.60 23.49 9.33
CA PRO A 146 17.39 22.31 10.15
C PRO A 146 18.48 22.17 11.22
N THR A 147 18.14 21.70 12.42
CA THR A 147 19.13 21.49 13.51
C THR A 147 20.31 20.60 13.09
N ILE A 148 20.05 19.66 12.18
CA ILE A 148 21.07 18.87 11.47
C ILE A 148 20.63 18.72 10.01
N SER A 149 21.55 18.84 9.05
CA SER A 149 21.26 18.70 7.61
C SER A 149 21.91 17.46 7.00
N THR A 150 21.45 17.02 5.81
CA THR A 150 22.11 15.91 5.10
C THR A 150 23.51 16.32 4.60
N ASP A 151 23.72 17.62 4.35
CA ASP A 151 25.04 18.16 4.00
C ASP A 151 26.03 18.01 5.16
N MET A 152 25.60 18.29 6.41
CA MET A 152 26.43 18.03 7.59
C MET A 152 26.78 16.54 7.70
N LEU A 153 25.82 15.65 7.49
CA LEU A 153 26.09 14.20 7.53
C LEU A 153 27.13 13.77 6.49
N SER A 154 27.09 14.39 5.30
CA SER A 154 28.05 14.12 4.22
C SER A 154 29.41 14.81 4.40
N SER A 155 29.46 15.96 5.08
CA SER A 155 30.70 16.76 5.19
C SER A 155 31.79 16.04 5.98
N LEU A 156 31.43 15.12 6.89
CA LEU A 156 32.41 14.36 7.67
C LEU A 156 33.35 13.52 6.80
N ASP A 157 32.89 13.10 5.61
CA ASP A 157 33.64 12.26 4.68
C ASP A 157 34.39 13.09 3.61
N ASP A 158 34.27 14.42 3.63
CA ASP A 158 34.90 15.30 2.63
C ASP A 158 36.39 15.55 2.95
N SER A 159 37.29 15.04 2.11
CA SER A 159 38.74 15.27 2.24
C SER A 159 39.24 16.52 1.53
N THR A 160 38.38 17.23 0.78
CA THR A 160 38.79 18.39 -0.04
C THR A 160 38.85 19.70 0.75
N GLY A 161 38.23 19.75 1.93
CA GLY A 161 38.11 20.97 2.74
C GLY A 161 37.09 21.99 2.19
N GLN A 162 36.42 21.68 1.09
CA GLN A 162 35.53 22.61 0.39
C GLN A 162 34.11 22.64 0.97
N LYS A 163 33.68 21.62 1.73
CA LYS A 163 32.32 21.53 2.33
C LYS A 163 32.23 22.06 3.78
N GLY A 164 32.91 23.18 4.04
CA GLY A 164 32.79 23.94 5.29
C GLY A 164 33.61 23.41 6.48
N VAL A 165 33.36 23.98 7.66
CA VAL A 165 34.19 23.84 8.88
C VAL A 165 34.32 22.42 9.45
N ASN A 166 33.49 21.46 9.02
CA ASN A 166 33.54 20.08 9.49
C ASN A 166 34.14 19.09 8.49
N ALA A 167 34.63 19.56 7.34
CA ALA A 167 35.27 18.73 6.32
C ALA A 167 36.43 17.92 6.92
N GLY A 168 36.49 16.62 6.62
CA GLY A 168 37.59 15.72 6.97
C GLY A 168 37.60 15.22 8.42
N LEU A 169 36.71 15.72 9.28
CA LEU A 169 36.66 15.36 10.71
C LEU A 169 36.05 13.97 11.00
N GLY A 170 35.65 13.22 9.96
CA GLY A 170 35.10 11.86 10.07
C GLY A 170 36.16 10.74 10.13
N SER A 171 37.43 11.06 9.92
CA SER A 171 38.54 10.10 9.93
C SER A 171 38.97 9.67 11.35
N GLY A 172 39.55 8.48 11.48
CA GLY A 172 39.99 7.91 12.76
C GLY A 172 38.86 7.46 13.71
N TRP A 173 39.20 7.00 14.92
CA TRP A 173 38.22 6.47 15.87
C TRP A 173 37.27 7.56 16.42
N ARG A 174 37.79 8.77 16.67
CA ARG A 174 37.00 9.94 17.10
C ARG A 174 36.01 10.39 16.01
N GLY A 175 36.44 10.37 14.75
CA GLY A 175 35.58 10.69 13.62
C GLY A 175 34.46 9.68 13.42
N ARG A 176 34.74 8.37 13.56
CA ARG A 176 33.70 7.31 13.56
C ARG A 176 32.68 7.51 14.67
N ALA A 177 33.12 7.86 15.88
CA ALA A 177 32.22 8.15 17.01
C ALA A 177 31.32 9.38 16.72
N LYS A 178 31.89 10.47 16.18
CA LYS A 178 31.14 11.67 15.76
C LYS A 178 30.09 11.33 14.68
N LYS A 179 30.47 10.49 13.70
CA LYS A 179 29.57 10.05 12.63
C LYS A 179 28.38 9.25 13.17
N GLN A 180 28.61 8.34 14.11
CA GLN A 180 27.51 7.61 14.73
C GLN A 180 26.62 8.49 15.62
N TYR A 181 27.21 9.42 16.37
CA TYR A 181 26.45 10.42 17.13
C TYR A 181 25.52 11.23 16.20
N TRP A 182 26.01 11.76 15.09
CA TRP A 182 25.20 12.54 14.14
C TRP A 182 24.11 11.70 13.47
N ARG A 183 24.39 10.44 13.13
CA ARG A 183 23.36 9.53 12.58
C ARG A 183 22.26 9.22 13.59
N LEU A 184 22.63 8.97 14.85
CA LEU A 184 21.66 8.72 15.92
C LEU A 184 20.83 9.98 16.19
N PHE A 185 21.49 11.14 16.28
CA PHE A 185 20.81 12.42 16.48
C PHE A 185 19.87 12.75 15.31
N ALA A 186 20.28 12.49 14.05
CA ALA A 186 19.41 12.68 12.88
C ALA A 186 18.14 11.83 12.95
N ARG A 187 18.21 10.59 13.48
CA ARG A 187 17.02 9.76 13.73
C ARG A 187 16.12 10.36 14.81
N LEU A 188 16.68 10.85 15.91
CA LEU A 188 15.90 11.52 16.96
C LEU A 188 15.23 12.80 16.44
N TYR A 189 15.97 13.61 15.69
CA TYR A 189 15.47 14.82 15.04
C TYR A 189 14.36 14.51 14.03
N SER A 190 14.50 13.42 13.27
CA SER A 190 13.48 12.90 12.35
C SER A 190 12.18 12.55 13.07
N LEU A 191 12.27 11.84 14.20
CA LEU A 191 11.12 11.48 15.03
C LEU A 191 10.45 12.69 15.70
N ALA A 192 11.23 13.71 16.09
CA ALA A 192 10.68 14.93 16.66
C ALA A 192 9.92 15.73 15.59
N GLY A 193 10.57 16.01 14.45
CA GLY A 193 9.98 16.80 13.37
C GLY A 193 8.80 16.13 12.67
N SER A 194 8.74 14.81 12.64
CA SER A 194 7.60 14.09 12.04
C SER A 194 6.26 14.35 12.75
N ARG A 195 6.27 14.84 13.99
CA ARG A 195 5.08 15.13 14.79
C ARG A 195 4.49 16.54 14.60
N ILE A 196 5.14 17.40 13.82
CA ILE A 196 4.69 18.78 13.60
C ILE A 196 3.57 18.78 12.54
N ASP A 197 2.46 19.48 12.81
CA ASP A 197 1.27 19.49 11.94
C ASP A 197 1.50 20.33 10.66
N LEU A 198 2.12 21.51 10.81
CA LEU A 198 2.43 22.41 9.70
C LEU A 198 3.93 22.74 9.66
N VAL A 199 4.60 22.41 8.55
CA VAL A 199 6.02 22.70 8.35
C VAL A 199 6.19 23.67 7.19
N MET A 200 6.72 24.86 7.48
CA MET A 200 7.07 25.89 6.51
C MET A 200 8.59 25.99 6.43
N CYS A 201 9.14 26.02 5.21
CA CYS A 201 10.57 26.14 4.97
C CYS A 201 10.87 27.43 4.19
N ASN A 202 11.96 28.10 4.56
CA ASN A 202 12.37 29.37 3.93
C ASN A 202 12.92 29.23 2.50
N SER A 203 13.22 28.02 2.02
CA SER A 203 13.83 27.79 0.71
C SER A 203 13.65 26.35 0.23
N THR A 204 13.91 26.12 -1.06
CA THR A 204 13.95 24.77 -1.64
C THR A 204 15.05 23.93 -0.99
N TRP A 205 16.21 24.53 -0.71
CA TRP A 205 17.31 23.85 -0.01
C TRP A 205 16.85 23.33 1.36
N THR A 206 16.23 24.18 2.19
CA THR A 206 15.75 23.80 3.52
C THR A 206 14.67 22.74 3.45
N ARG A 207 13.71 22.88 2.52
CA ARG A 207 12.65 21.89 2.31
C ARG A 207 13.22 20.52 1.96
N ASN A 208 14.23 20.47 1.08
CA ASN A 208 14.82 19.21 0.63
C ASN A 208 15.51 18.47 1.80
N HIS A 209 16.23 19.19 2.67
CA HIS A 209 16.83 18.61 3.87
C HIS A 209 15.78 18.09 4.86
N ILE A 210 14.77 18.90 5.16
CA ILE A 210 13.68 18.52 6.06
C ILE A 210 12.92 17.31 5.50
N THR A 211 12.63 17.30 4.21
CA THR A 211 11.95 16.18 3.54
C THR A 211 12.81 14.93 3.61
N ALA A 212 14.09 14.99 3.25
CA ALA A 212 14.98 13.84 3.29
C ALA A 212 15.15 13.26 4.70
N LEU A 213 15.24 14.11 5.72
CA LEU A 213 15.44 13.68 7.10
C LEU A 213 14.16 13.17 7.76
N TRP A 214 13.03 13.85 7.58
CA TRP A 214 11.81 13.57 8.34
C TRP A 214 10.85 12.60 7.62
N LYS A 215 10.91 12.50 6.27
CA LYS A 215 10.06 11.58 5.49
C LYS A 215 10.16 10.11 5.93
N PRO A 216 11.34 9.53 6.24
CA PRO A 216 11.43 8.13 6.67
C PRO A 216 10.65 7.84 7.96
N SER A 217 10.47 8.84 8.82
CA SER A 217 9.71 8.75 10.07
C SER A 217 8.28 9.30 9.94
N ARG A 218 7.78 9.46 8.71
CA ARG A 218 6.37 9.79 8.40
C ARG A 218 5.82 8.66 7.53
N SER A 219 4.73 8.01 7.96
CA SER A 219 4.17 6.85 7.26
C SER A 219 3.82 7.10 5.78
N SER A 220 4.25 6.16 4.92
CA SER A 220 3.92 6.06 3.50
C SER A 220 2.64 5.23 3.31
N SER A 221 1.48 5.89 3.21
CA SER A 221 0.22 5.22 2.83
C SER A 221 -0.55 5.88 1.68
N THR A 222 -0.03 6.95 1.07
CA THR A 222 -0.62 7.55 -0.14
C THR A 222 0.46 8.13 -1.07
N ALA A 223 0.20 8.09 -2.37
CA ALA A 223 1.12 8.41 -3.47
C ALA A 223 1.58 9.89 -3.57
N SER A 224 1.57 10.70 -2.50
CA SER A 224 2.09 12.08 -2.52
C SER A 224 2.86 12.48 -1.25
N SER A 225 3.68 11.57 -0.69
CA SER A 225 4.47 11.83 0.52
C SER A 225 5.63 12.84 0.34
N SER A 226 5.65 13.64 -0.74
CA SER A 226 6.64 14.70 -1.00
C SER A 226 6.24 16.08 -0.49
N ASP A 227 4.98 16.30 -0.08
CA ASP A 227 4.39 17.63 0.14
C ASP A 227 4.03 17.99 1.60
N PHE A 228 4.67 17.37 2.60
CA PHE A 228 4.40 17.72 4.01
C PHE A 228 5.04 19.05 4.45
N ALA A 229 6.09 19.49 3.75
CA ALA A 229 6.81 20.73 4.02
C ALA A 229 6.62 21.73 2.87
N SER A 230 6.01 22.88 3.14
CA SER A 230 5.70 23.91 2.13
C SER A 230 6.77 25.01 2.13
N ILE A 231 7.05 25.59 0.95
CA ILE A 231 7.99 26.72 0.83
C ILE A 231 7.25 28.03 1.06
N VAL A 232 7.66 28.75 2.10
CA VAL A 232 7.25 30.12 2.41
C VAL A 232 8.52 30.94 2.47
N TYR A 233 8.82 31.67 1.39
CA TYR A 233 10.05 32.45 1.30
C TYR A 233 10.05 33.60 2.30
N PRO A 234 11.20 33.94 2.91
CA PRO A 234 11.31 35.07 3.83
C PRO A 234 10.79 36.38 3.23
N PRO A 235 10.16 37.25 4.04
CA PRO A 235 9.66 38.53 3.60
C PRO A 235 10.84 39.47 3.29
N CYS A 236 10.93 39.95 2.05
CA CYS A 236 11.97 40.85 1.57
C CYS A 236 11.36 42.19 1.12
N PRO A 237 12.04 43.33 1.31
CA PRO A 237 11.52 44.68 1.03
C PRO A 237 11.55 45.03 -0.46
N VAL A 238 11.01 44.15 -1.32
CA VAL A 238 11.11 44.26 -2.79
C VAL A 238 10.40 45.50 -3.32
N ARG A 239 9.21 45.81 -2.80
CA ARG A 239 8.43 46.98 -3.24
C ARG A 239 9.10 48.28 -2.84
N GLU A 240 9.57 48.37 -1.61
CA GLU A 240 10.25 49.55 -1.09
C GLU A 240 11.52 49.87 -1.91
N LEU A 241 12.36 48.86 -2.15
CA LEU A 241 13.57 49.02 -2.96
C LEU A 241 13.27 49.35 -4.42
N SER A 242 12.24 48.73 -5.00
CA SER A 242 11.81 49.00 -6.38
C SER A 242 11.25 50.42 -6.54
N ALA A 243 10.57 50.95 -5.51
CA ALA A 243 10.06 52.31 -5.50
C ALA A 243 11.17 53.36 -5.32
N LYS A 244 12.17 53.07 -4.48
CA LYS A 244 13.30 53.98 -4.22
C LYS A 244 14.32 54.03 -5.36
N ILE A 245 14.45 52.97 -6.16
CA ILE A 245 15.49 52.85 -7.19
C ILE A 245 14.85 52.64 -8.57
N SER A 246 14.83 53.67 -9.42
CA SER A 246 14.32 53.58 -10.79
C SER A 246 15.23 52.75 -11.71
N LEU A 247 14.62 51.98 -12.62
CA LEU A 247 15.32 51.27 -13.70
C LEU A 247 14.72 51.66 -15.05
N GLY A 248 15.51 52.29 -15.89
CA GLY A 248 15.16 52.59 -17.28
C GLY A 248 16.32 53.28 -17.99
N PRO A 249 16.18 53.57 -19.29
CA PRO A 249 17.19 54.29 -20.06
C PRO A 249 17.52 55.69 -19.50
N SER A 250 16.58 56.29 -18.77
CA SER A 250 16.74 57.59 -18.10
C SER A 250 17.28 57.50 -16.67
N SER A 251 17.63 56.31 -16.18
CA SER A 251 18.23 56.13 -14.86
C SER A 251 19.71 56.56 -14.86
N PRO A 252 20.26 57.03 -13.73
CA PRO A 252 21.68 57.32 -13.62
C PRO A 252 22.55 56.09 -13.98
N PRO A 253 23.68 56.28 -14.67
CA PRO A 253 24.59 55.17 -14.99
C PRO A 253 25.14 54.55 -13.70
N ARG A 254 25.33 53.23 -13.74
CA ARG A 254 25.84 52.44 -12.61
C ARG A 254 27.37 52.46 -12.62
N ASP A 255 27.97 52.53 -11.44
CA ASP A 255 29.42 52.51 -11.27
C ASP A 255 30.00 51.12 -11.56
N HIS A 256 31.32 51.06 -11.79
CA HIS A 256 32.10 49.83 -11.90
C HIS A 256 32.34 49.21 -10.50
N LEU A 257 31.24 49.01 -9.77
CA LEU A 257 31.24 48.67 -8.35
C LEU A 257 30.63 47.28 -8.14
N ILE A 258 31.39 46.44 -7.43
CA ILE A 258 30.98 45.12 -6.94
C ILE A 258 30.66 45.24 -5.44
N LEU A 259 29.45 44.86 -5.06
CA LEU A 259 28.92 45.04 -3.71
C LEU A 259 28.70 43.69 -3.02
N TYR A 260 29.28 43.49 -1.84
CA TYR A 260 28.96 42.36 -0.97
C TYR A 260 28.28 42.84 0.31
N ILE A 261 26.99 42.54 0.47
CA ILE A 261 26.23 42.82 1.71
C ILE A 261 26.12 41.52 2.51
N ALA A 262 26.95 41.36 3.54
CA ALA A 262 26.94 40.20 4.42
C ALA A 262 27.57 40.52 5.77
N GLN A 263 27.06 39.90 6.84
CA GLN A 263 27.64 40.03 8.18
C GLN A 263 29.08 39.53 8.19
N PHE A 264 30.00 40.24 8.85
CA PHE A 264 31.43 39.89 8.83
C PHE A 264 31.74 38.66 9.68
N ARG A 265 31.47 37.49 9.10
CA ARG A 265 31.64 36.18 9.74
C ARG A 265 32.34 35.19 8.84
N GLN A 266 32.96 34.18 9.44
CA GLN A 266 33.77 33.19 8.73
C GLN A 266 32.95 32.40 7.71
N GLU A 267 31.71 32.02 8.04
CA GLU A 267 30.82 31.28 7.14
C GLU A 267 30.42 32.06 5.88
N LYS A 268 30.53 33.40 5.90
CA LYS A 268 30.23 34.25 4.73
C LYS A 268 31.35 34.27 3.69
N ASN A 269 32.49 33.63 3.98
CA ASN A 269 33.57 33.38 3.03
C ASN A 269 34.05 34.64 2.26
N HIS A 270 34.23 35.75 2.97
CA HIS A 270 34.78 37.00 2.40
C HIS A 270 36.16 36.79 1.74
N THR A 271 36.95 35.84 2.26
CA THR A 271 38.25 35.45 1.71
C THR A 271 38.15 35.04 0.24
N LEU A 272 37.18 34.18 -0.12
CA LEU A 272 36.96 33.76 -1.50
C LEU A 272 36.68 34.96 -2.41
N ILE A 273 35.84 35.89 -1.95
CA ILE A 273 35.47 37.08 -2.73
C ILE A 273 36.67 38.02 -2.92
N LEU A 274 37.48 38.25 -1.90
CA LEU A 274 38.69 39.07 -2.01
C LEU A 274 39.69 38.48 -3.01
N ARG A 275 39.93 37.16 -2.95
CA ARG A 275 40.85 36.48 -3.89
C ARG A 275 40.31 36.48 -5.32
N SER A 276 39.02 36.22 -5.48
CA SER A 276 38.34 36.28 -6.79
C SER A 276 38.42 37.68 -7.40
N PHE A 277 38.20 38.72 -6.59
CA PHE A 277 38.29 40.11 -7.04
C PHE A 277 39.73 40.50 -7.40
N ALA A 278 40.73 40.09 -6.61
CA ALA A 278 42.13 40.30 -6.96
C ALA A 278 42.49 39.66 -8.30
N LYS A 279 42.02 38.43 -8.53
CA LYS A 279 42.21 37.73 -9.81
C LYS A 279 41.56 38.46 -10.98
N TYR A 280 40.35 38.99 -10.80
CA TYR A 280 39.68 39.82 -11.80
C TYR A 280 40.41 41.14 -12.06
N LEU A 281 40.79 41.88 -11.02
CA LEU A 281 41.47 43.17 -11.14
C LEU A 281 42.83 43.03 -11.86
N HIS A 282 43.60 41.99 -11.53
CA HIS A 282 44.91 41.72 -12.12
C HIS A 282 44.85 41.00 -13.48
N SER A 283 43.66 40.61 -13.95
CA SER A 283 43.50 39.98 -15.27
C SER A 283 43.80 40.93 -16.44
N ARG A 284 43.86 42.25 -16.16
CA ARG A 284 44.19 43.28 -17.14
C ARG A 284 45.42 44.09 -16.70
N PRO A 285 46.32 44.45 -17.64
CA PRO A 285 47.51 45.23 -17.33
C PRO A 285 47.21 46.69 -16.92
N SER A 286 46.11 47.28 -17.41
CA SER A 286 45.67 48.63 -17.06
C SER A 286 44.14 48.78 -17.13
N TRP A 287 43.60 49.77 -16.43
CA TRP A 287 42.16 50.09 -16.38
C TRP A 287 41.94 51.60 -16.55
N ASP A 288 41.02 52.00 -17.43
CA ASP A 288 40.60 53.41 -17.53
C ASP A 288 39.82 53.86 -16.27
N LYS A 289 38.90 53.00 -15.82
CA LYS A 289 38.22 53.09 -14.52
C LYS A 289 38.30 51.74 -13.81
N PRO A 290 39.18 51.58 -12.80
CA PRO A 290 39.34 50.31 -12.11
C PRO A 290 38.05 49.95 -11.36
N PRO A 291 37.65 48.67 -11.34
CA PRO A 291 36.51 48.24 -10.56
C PRO A 291 36.80 48.39 -9.06
N VAL A 292 35.75 48.63 -8.26
CA VAL A 292 35.86 48.77 -6.80
C VAL A 292 35.02 47.70 -6.12
N LEU A 293 35.58 47.04 -5.10
CA LEU A 293 34.88 46.11 -4.23
C LEU A 293 34.47 46.79 -2.93
N VAL A 294 33.18 46.79 -2.60
CA VAL A 294 32.64 47.31 -1.34
C VAL A 294 32.03 46.18 -0.55
N LEU A 295 32.51 45.96 0.67
CA LEU A 295 32.00 44.97 1.61
C LEU A 295 31.30 45.68 2.76
N ILE A 296 30.01 45.41 2.93
CA ILE A 296 29.15 46.03 3.95
C ILE A 296 28.56 44.94 4.84
N GLY A 297 28.69 45.10 6.15
CA GLY A 297 28.27 44.06 7.10
C GLY A 297 28.19 44.52 8.53
N SER A 298 27.35 43.86 9.33
CA SER A 298 27.31 44.09 10.78
C SER A 298 28.47 43.38 11.50
N VAL A 299 28.98 43.97 12.57
CA VAL A 299 30.00 43.36 13.46
C VAL A 299 29.46 43.25 14.88
N ARG A 300 29.52 42.07 15.49
CA ARG A 300 29.08 41.90 16.89
C ARG A 300 30.15 42.41 17.85
N SER A 301 29.77 43.29 18.77
CA SER A 301 30.64 43.78 19.84
C SER A 301 31.13 42.64 20.73
N ASN A 302 32.39 42.68 21.17
CA ASN A 302 33.01 41.68 22.06
C ASN A 302 33.00 40.25 21.50
N SER A 303 33.16 40.11 20.18
CA SER A 303 33.13 38.81 19.50
C SER A 303 34.36 38.59 18.61
N PRO A 304 34.64 37.34 18.18
CA PRO A 304 35.67 37.06 17.18
C PRO A 304 35.49 37.79 15.84
N ASP A 305 34.30 38.34 15.56
CA ASP A 305 33.96 39.02 14.29
C ASP A 305 34.85 40.27 14.07
N GLU A 306 35.21 41.01 15.13
CA GLU A 306 36.09 42.18 15.04
C GLU A 306 37.49 41.81 14.53
N LYS A 307 38.05 40.71 15.06
CA LYS A 307 39.34 40.17 14.60
C LYS A 307 39.24 39.67 13.16
N HIS A 308 38.09 39.13 12.76
CA HIS A 308 37.87 38.66 11.40
C HIS A 308 37.95 39.81 10.38
N VAL A 309 37.31 40.95 10.65
CA VAL A 309 37.39 42.14 9.77
C VAL A 309 38.83 42.61 9.61
N TYR A 310 39.60 42.65 10.69
CA TYR A 310 41.02 43.02 10.65
C TYR A 310 41.82 42.09 9.72
N ASN A 311 41.62 40.77 9.84
CA ASN A 311 42.28 39.78 8.98
C ASN A 311 41.90 39.94 7.50
N LEU A 312 40.66 40.30 7.20
CA LEU A 312 40.23 40.56 5.82
C LEU A 312 40.91 41.82 5.24
N ARG A 313 41.10 42.86 6.05
CA ARG A 313 41.84 44.07 5.63
C ARG A 313 43.32 43.76 5.37
N LEU A 314 43.94 42.89 6.18
CA LEU A 314 45.30 42.42 5.94
C LEU A 314 45.39 41.62 4.63
N LEU A 315 44.48 40.68 4.41
CA LEU A 315 44.43 39.92 3.17
C LEU A 315 44.28 40.82 1.94
N ALA A 316 43.47 41.87 2.00
CA ALA A 316 43.34 42.83 0.90
C ALA A 316 44.66 43.58 0.59
N ARG A 317 45.52 43.82 1.59
CA ARG A 317 46.87 44.38 1.41
C ARG A 317 47.82 43.36 0.81
N GLU A 318 47.82 42.12 1.29
CA GLU A 318 48.63 41.03 0.76
C GLU A 318 48.33 40.76 -0.72
N LEU A 319 47.04 40.80 -1.08
CA LEU A 319 46.57 40.67 -2.45
C LEU A 319 46.75 41.93 -3.30
N LYS A 320 47.32 43.02 -2.76
CA LYS A 320 47.55 44.31 -3.44
C LYS A 320 46.29 44.97 -4.02
N ILE A 321 45.13 44.78 -3.37
CA ILE A 321 43.83 45.35 -3.77
C ILE A 321 43.25 46.34 -2.76
N ASN A 322 44.02 46.74 -1.74
CA ASN A 322 43.54 47.61 -0.66
C ASN A 322 43.05 48.98 -1.15
N ALA A 323 43.64 49.53 -2.21
CA ALA A 323 43.20 50.80 -2.79
C ALA A 323 41.85 50.68 -3.54
N ALA A 324 41.49 49.47 -3.97
CA ALA A 324 40.27 49.17 -4.72
C ALA A 324 39.20 48.45 -3.85
N THR A 325 39.41 48.36 -2.53
CA THR A 325 38.52 47.63 -1.61
C THR A 325 38.10 48.51 -0.42
N THR A 326 36.80 48.58 -0.14
CA THR A 326 36.23 49.33 0.99
C THR A 326 35.48 48.40 1.93
N PHE A 327 35.71 48.53 3.23
CA PHE A 327 35.00 47.78 4.29
C PHE A 327 34.17 48.74 5.14
N ILE A 328 32.87 48.52 5.21
CA ILE A 328 31.91 49.34 5.96
C ILE A 328 31.22 48.47 7.00
N CYS A 329 31.50 48.74 8.27
CA CYS A 329 30.87 48.05 9.39
C CYS A 329 29.61 48.80 9.82
N ASP A 330 28.53 48.05 10.08
CA ASP A 330 27.28 48.56 10.68
C ASP A 330 26.67 49.77 9.95
N ALA A 331 26.62 49.69 8.61
CA ALA A 331 26.09 50.76 7.76
C ALA A 331 24.59 51.02 8.00
N PRO A 332 24.15 52.30 8.04
CA PRO A 332 22.73 52.61 8.05
C PRO A 332 22.07 52.21 6.73
N PHE A 333 20.77 51.90 6.77
CA PHE A 333 20.00 51.46 5.60
C PHE A 333 20.02 52.44 4.42
N SER A 334 20.08 53.75 4.70
CA SER A 334 20.21 54.80 3.68
C SER A 334 21.53 54.67 2.89
N LEU A 335 22.64 54.34 3.56
CA LEU A 335 23.92 54.12 2.93
C LEU A 335 23.90 52.84 2.08
N ILE A 336 23.32 51.76 2.60
CA ILE A 336 23.13 50.51 1.85
C ILE A 336 22.34 50.76 0.57
N THR A 337 21.23 51.49 0.65
CA THR A 337 20.40 51.87 -0.51
C THR A 337 21.22 52.66 -1.54
N SER A 338 22.07 53.60 -1.09
CA SER A 338 22.92 54.38 -1.98
C SER A 338 23.94 53.51 -2.76
N TYR A 339 24.53 52.50 -2.11
CA TYR A 339 25.43 51.57 -2.77
C TYR A 339 24.68 50.61 -3.69
N LEU A 340 23.50 50.14 -3.30
CA LEU A 340 22.61 49.35 -4.15
C LEU A 340 22.18 50.12 -5.40
N GLN A 341 22.02 51.45 -5.33
CA GLN A 341 21.74 52.29 -6.49
C GLN A 341 22.95 52.44 -7.42
N LYS A 342 24.18 52.46 -6.89
CA LYS A 342 25.40 52.63 -7.68
C LYS A 342 25.96 51.32 -8.24
N ALA A 343 25.80 50.21 -7.52
CA ALA A 343 26.43 48.94 -7.85
C ALA A 343 25.98 48.37 -9.20
N SER A 344 26.94 47.77 -9.91
CA SER A 344 26.66 46.98 -11.10
C SER A 344 26.52 45.50 -10.77
N ILE A 345 27.39 44.99 -9.90
CA ILE A 345 27.41 43.60 -9.47
C ILE A 345 27.13 43.53 -7.98
N SER A 346 26.32 42.56 -7.57
CA SER A 346 26.29 42.09 -6.19
C SER A 346 26.95 40.73 -6.13
N VAL A 347 27.68 40.44 -5.07
CA VAL A 347 28.42 39.18 -4.94
C VAL A 347 28.05 38.49 -3.64
N ASN A 348 27.99 37.16 -3.65
CA ASN A 348 27.77 36.34 -2.47
C ASN A 348 28.66 35.11 -2.47
N GLY A 349 29.54 34.96 -1.47
CA GLY A 349 30.51 33.87 -1.39
C GLY A 349 30.14 32.71 -0.46
N MET A 350 28.98 32.78 0.20
CA MET A 350 28.64 31.82 1.26
C MET A 350 28.29 30.46 0.67
N TRP A 351 29.08 29.44 1.01
CA TRP A 351 28.75 28.05 0.73
C TRP A 351 27.55 27.62 1.57
N ASN A 352 26.58 26.99 0.92
CA ASN A 352 25.30 26.59 1.51
C ASN A 352 24.55 27.73 2.20
N GLU A 353 24.51 28.92 1.59
CA GLU A 353 23.59 29.96 2.07
C GLU A 353 22.14 29.49 1.93
N HIS A 354 21.42 29.39 3.05
CA HIS A 354 20.12 28.71 3.03
C HIS A 354 19.06 29.44 2.20
N PHE A 355 19.08 30.78 2.19
CA PHE A 355 18.21 31.61 1.35
C PHE A 355 19.00 32.79 0.75
N GLY A 356 19.37 33.78 1.58
CA GLY A 356 20.18 34.92 1.16
C GLY A 356 19.37 36.16 0.77
N ILE A 357 18.77 36.83 1.76
CA ILE A 357 17.92 38.03 1.60
C ILE A 357 18.66 39.15 0.82
N GLY A 358 19.96 39.34 1.06
CA GLY A 358 20.76 40.35 0.35
C GLY A 358 20.80 40.15 -1.17
N ASN A 359 20.70 38.91 -1.67
CA ASN A 359 20.63 38.64 -3.11
C ASN A 359 19.28 39.08 -3.70
N VAL A 360 18.20 38.92 -2.94
CA VAL A 360 16.85 39.42 -3.30
C VAL A 360 16.84 40.94 -3.33
N GLU A 361 17.40 41.58 -2.30
CA GLU A 361 17.51 43.04 -2.21
C GLU A 361 18.33 43.62 -3.37
N ALA A 362 19.43 42.96 -3.74
CA ALA A 362 20.25 43.35 -4.89
C ALA A 362 19.48 43.29 -6.21
N LEU A 363 18.79 42.18 -6.49
CA LEU A 363 17.95 42.04 -7.68
C LEU A 363 16.79 43.03 -7.69
N ALA A 364 16.15 43.29 -6.54
CA ALA A 364 15.10 44.31 -6.41
C ALA A 364 15.66 45.72 -6.70
N ALA A 365 16.88 46.03 -6.25
CA ALA A 365 17.59 47.24 -6.59
C ALA A 365 18.10 47.28 -8.04
N GLY A 366 17.94 46.20 -8.81
CA GLY A 366 18.41 46.08 -10.19
C GLY A 366 19.93 45.93 -10.30
N VAL A 367 20.58 45.28 -9.34
CA VAL A 367 22.00 44.92 -9.36
C VAL A 367 22.13 43.47 -9.83
N ILE A 368 23.09 43.17 -10.71
CA ILE A 368 23.24 41.81 -11.29
C ILE A 368 24.02 40.93 -10.29
N PRO A 369 23.46 39.81 -9.81
CA PRO A 369 24.12 38.98 -8.80
C PRO A 369 25.09 37.97 -9.40
N VAL A 370 26.22 37.77 -8.71
CA VAL A 370 27.17 36.68 -8.90
C VAL A 370 27.26 35.93 -7.57
N VAL A 371 26.66 34.74 -7.50
CA VAL A 371 26.44 34.03 -6.23
C VAL A 371 27.09 32.66 -6.21
N HIS A 372 27.34 32.15 -5.01
CA HIS A 372 27.86 30.80 -4.85
C HIS A 372 26.88 29.76 -5.43
N ARG A 373 27.39 28.76 -6.15
CA ARG A 373 26.59 27.64 -6.69
C ARG A 373 26.19 26.63 -5.61
N SER A 374 25.44 27.08 -4.60
CA SER A 374 24.92 26.26 -3.52
C SER A 374 23.73 26.91 -2.83
N GLY A 375 22.89 26.14 -2.17
CA GLY A 375 21.84 26.68 -1.29
C GLY A 375 20.73 27.43 -2.02
N GLY A 376 20.06 28.33 -1.31
CA GLY A 376 18.97 29.16 -1.80
C GLY A 376 19.34 30.15 -2.92
N PRO A 377 20.54 30.78 -2.93
CA PRO A 377 20.92 31.64 -4.05
C PRO A 377 20.92 30.92 -5.39
N TRP A 378 21.32 29.64 -5.42
CA TRP A 378 21.34 28.81 -6.62
C TRP A 378 19.99 28.17 -6.94
N LEU A 379 19.29 27.63 -5.94
CA LEU A 379 18.05 26.87 -6.17
C LEU A 379 16.80 27.75 -6.29
N ASP A 380 16.79 28.92 -5.66
CA ASP A 380 15.57 29.72 -5.51
C ASP A 380 15.69 31.14 -6.06
N ILE A 381 16.82 31.83 -5.88
CA ILE A 381 16.90 33.28 -6.12
C ILE A 381 17.44 33.59 -7.52
N VAL A 382 18.66 33.15 -7.84
CA VAL A 382 19.34 33.43 -9.10
C VAL A 382 19.08 32.27 -10.05
N VAL A 383 17.81 32.11 -10.45
CA VAL A 383 17.38 31.10 -11.43
C VAL A 383 16.89 31.80 -12.69
N ASP A 384 16.96 31.11 -13.83
CA ASP A 384 16.47 31.65 -15.09
C ASP A 384 15.00 32.09 -14.97
N PHE A 385 14.68 33.23 -15.56
CA PHE A 385 13.35 33.83 -15.54
C PHE A 385 12.98 34.25 -16.96
N GLU A 386 11.78 33.88 -17.41
CA GLU A 386 11.35 34.03 -18.81
C GLU A 386 12.34 33.35 -19.80
N GLY A 387 12.94 32.22 -19.39
CA GLY A 387 13.88 31.43 -20.20
C GLY A 387 15.27 32.07 -20.36
N GLN A 388 15.59 33.11 -19.59
CA GLN A 388 16.84 33.87 -19.70
C GLN A 388 17.51 34.06 -18.34
N PRO A 389 18.85 34.20 -18.28
CA PRO A 389 19.57 34.40 -17.04
C PRO A 389 19.30 35.78 -16.44
N ILE A 390 19.31 35.82 -15.10
CA ILE A 390 19.20 37.04 -14.28
C ILE A 390 20.45 37.34 -13.44
N GLY A 391 21.48 36.49 -13.56
CA GLY A 391 22.75 36.57 -12.84
C GLY A 391 23.64 35.37 -13.16
N TYR A 392 24.72 35.19 -12.39
CA TYR A 392 25.70 34.11 -12.62
C TYR A 392 26.00 33.32 -11.34
N HIS A 393 26.39 32.06 -11.51
CA HIS A 393 26.84 31.19 -10.43
C HIS A 393 28.34 30.89 -10.53
N ALA A 394 29.01 30.86 -9.39
CA ALA A 394 30.43 30.50 -9.29
C ALA A 394 30.70 29.65 -8.05
N GLN A 395 31.75 28.82 -8.08
CA GLN A 395 32.15 27.97 -6.94
C GLN A 395 33.58 28.23 -6.45
N ASN A 396 34.47 28.72 -7.32
CA ASN A 396 35.89 28.94 -7.05
C ASN A 396 36.34 30.32 -7.56
N GLU A 397 37.60 30.69 -7.26
CA GLU A 397 38.15 32.01 -7.58
C GLU A 397 38.12 32.33 -9.08
N GLU A 398 38.41 31.33 -9.92
CA GLU A 398 38.40 31.43 -11.38
C GLU A 398 37.01 31.75 -11.91
N GLU A 399 36.00 31.02 -11.44
CA GLU A 399 34.62 31.18 -11.89
C GLU A 399 34.03 32.53 -11.48
N TYR A 400 34.33 33.02 -10.26
CA TYR A 400 33.89 34.36 -9.84
C TYR A 400 34.54 35.45 -10.69
N ALA A 401 35.86 35.37 -10.92
CA ALA A 401 36.56 36.33 -11.76
C ALA A 401 36.01 36.35 -13.20
N ALA A 402 35.74 35.18 -13.77
CA ALA A 402 35.13 35.04 -15.09
C ALA A 402 33.69 35.58 -15.12
N ALA A 403 32.91 35.37 -14.07
CA ALA A 403 31.54 35.92 -13.97
C ALA A 403 31.55 37.45 -13.87
N PHE A 404 32.47 38.06 -13.11
CA PHE A 404 32.63 39.52 -13.09
C PHE A 404 32.94 40.06 -14.48
N GLN A 405 33.87 39.41 -15.19
CA GLN A 405 34.22 39.79 -16.56
C GLN A 405 33.03 39.65 -17.52
N LYS A 406 32.21 38.60 -17.39
CA LYS A 406 31.00 38.43 -18.21
C LYS A 406 30.01 39.57 -18.00
N VAL A 407 29.69 39.92 -16.76
CA VAL A 407 28.73 41.01 -16.48
C VAL A 407 29.19 42.34 -17.07
N TYR A 408 30.48 42.68 -16.91
CA TYR A 408 31.04 43.92 -17.45
C TYR A 408 31.34 43.87 -18.96
N GLY A 409 31.31 42.69 -19.57
CA GLY A 409 31.42 42.51 -21.02
C GLY A 409 30.10 42.64 -21.78
N LEU A 410 28.96 42.63 -21.07
CA LEU A 410 27.63 42.88 -21.66
C LEU A 410 27.48 44.35 -22.05
N ASP A 411 26.80 44.62 -23.17
CA ASP A 411 26.44 45.99 -23.53
C ASP A 411 25.41 46.59 -22.54
N GLU A 412 25.14 47.89 -22.65
CA GLU A 412 24.23 48.58 -21.72
C GLU A 412 22.78 48.08 -21.81
N GLN A 413 22.31 47.75 -23.02
CA GLN A 413 20.95 47.27 -23.26
C GLN A 413 20.76 45.87 -22.67
N GLN A 414 21.68 44.95 -22.92
CA GLN A 414 21.70 43.60 -22.36
C GLN A 414 21.71 43.62 -20.82
N ARG A 415 22.51 44.53 -20.22
CA ARG A 415 22.53 44.71 -18.77
C ARG A 415 21.19 45.26 -18.26
N LEU A 416 20.59 46.24 -18.93
CA LEU A 416 19.31 46.80 -18.53
C LEU A 416 18.20 45.74 -18.56
N GLU A 417 18.13 44.94 -19.62
CA GLU A 417 17.17 43.85 -19.76
C GLU A 417 17.34 42.80 -18.66
N MET A 418 18.58 42.39 -18.37
CA MET A 418 18.87 41.45 -17.27
C MET A 418 18.44 42.02 -15.91
N ARG A 419 18.68 43.31 -15.65
CA ARG A 419 18.25 43.97 -14.40
C ARG A 419 16.72 44.02 -14.26
N GLN A 420 16.02 44.36 -15.34
CA GLN A 420 14.56 44.42 -15.36
C GLN A 420 13.94 43.02 -15.15
N ARG A 421 14.48 41.99 -15.80
CA ARG A 421 14.07 40.60 -15.56
C ARG A 421 14.34 40.17 -14.12
N GLY A 422 15.53 40.45 -13.60
CA GLY A 422 15.91 40.17 -12.22
C GLY A 422 14.95 40.79 -11.20
N ARG A 423 14.62 42.07 -11.36
CA ARG A 423 13.65 42.78 -10.50
C ARG A 423 12.25 42.15 -10.55
N ARG A 424 11.76 41.80 -11.75
CA ARG A 424 10.44 41.12 -11.88
C ARG A 424 10.44 39.74 -11.22
N SER A 425 11.52 38.98 -11.39
CA SER A 425 11.67 37.64 -10.81
C SER A 425 11.51 37.63 -9.29
N VAL A 426 12.07 38.64 -8.60
CA VAL A 426 12.06 38.69 -7.12
C VAL A 426 10.77 39.19 -6.49
N ALA A 427 9.76 39.62 -7.27
CA ALA A 427 8.45 40.01 -6.74
C ALA A 427 7.80 38.92 -5.87
N ARG A 428 8.11 37.64 -6.14
CA ARG A 428 7.67 36.46 -5.37
C ARG A 428 8.22 36.36 -3.94
N PHE A 429 9.21 37.19 -3.58
CA PHE A 429 9.82 37.24 -2.26
C PHE A 429 9.38 38.46 -1.43
N SER A 430 8.39 39.21 -1.92
CA SER A 430 7.88 40.41 -1.25
C SER A 430 7.20 40.11 0.09
N ASP A 431 7.17 41.10 0.98
CA ASP A 431 6.46 41.02 2.26
C ASP A 431 4.98 40.64 2.08
N GLU A 432 4.33 41.08 1.00
CA GLU A 432 2.93 40.74 0.72
C GLU A 432 2.74 39.27 0.35
N VAL A 433 3.62 38.72 -0.47
CA VAL A 433 3.56 37.30 -0.86
C VAL A 433 3.84 36.41 0.35
N PHE A 434 4.80 36.81 1.21
CA PHE A 434 5.02 36.14 2.49
C PHE A 434 3.77 36.16 3.37
N ALA A 435 3.16 37.34 3.58
CA ALA A 435 1.98 37.48 4.41
C ALA A 435 0.80 36.66 3.88
N GLN A 436 0.60 36.64 2.57
CA GLN A 436 -0.43 35.84 1.91
C GLN A 436 -0.23 34.34 2.17
N LYS A 437 0.98 33.82 1.91
CA LYS A 437 1.30 32.40 2.12
C LYS A 437 1.25 31.99 3.61
N TRP A 438 1.74 32.87 4.49
CA TRP A 438 1.69 32.66 5.94
C TRP A 438 0.24 32.49 6.42
N VAL A 439 -0.63 33.44 6.06
CA VAL A 439 -2.05 33.41 6.42
C VAL A 439 -2.74 32.19 5.82
N GLN A 440 -2.46 31.86 4.55
CA GLN A 440 -3.02 30.69 3.88
C GLN A 440 -2.72 29.40 4.66
N HIS A 441 -1.46 29.16 5.02
CA HIS A 441 -1.08 27.94 5.73
C HIS A 441 -1.64 27.89 7.15
N LEU A 442 -1.66 29.03 7.84
CA LEU A 442 -2.17 29.10 9.21
C LEU A 442 -3.69 28.94 9.25
N ASP A 443 -4.43 29.57 8.32
CA ASP A 443 -5.89 29.43 8.24
C ASP A 443 -6.30 27.97 7.97
N ARG A 444 -5.56 27.28 7.10
CA ARG A 444 -5.73 25.84 6.89
C ARG A 444 -5.55 25.03 8.16
N LEU A 445 -4.44 25.23 8.88
CA LEU A 445 -4.14 24.49 10.10
C LEU A 445 -5.27 24.65 11.13
N ILE A 446 -5.75 25.88 11.30
CA ILE A 446 -6.80 26.16 12.27
C ILE A 446 -8.14 25.56 11.83
N LYS A 447 -8.51 25.74 10.55
CA LYS A 447 -9.75 25.19 10.01
C LYS A 447 -9.81 23.66 10.14
N LEU A 448 -8.71 22.96 9.85
CA LEU A 448 -8.63 21.50 10.03
C LEU A 448 -8.75 21.09 11.50
N GLY A 449 -8.16 21.86 12.42
CA GLY A 449 -8.32 21.68 13.86
C GLY A 449 -9.76 21.85 14.32
N GLU A 450 -10.45 22.88 13.82
CA GLU A 450 -11.85 23.15 14.12
C GLU A 450 -12.78 22.09 13.56
N GLU A 451 -12.62 21.69 12.30
CA GLU A 451 -13.40 20.60 11.69
C GLU A 451 -13.25 19.31 12.50
N ARG A 452 -12.04 19.01 12.97
CA ARG A 452 -11.79 17.81 13.81
C ARG A 452 -12.47 17.91 15.17
N LYS A 453 -12.44 19.08 15.81
CA LYS A 453 -13.12 19.33 17.09
C LYS A 453 -14.64 19.25 16.92
N GLN A 454 -15.18 19.85 15.87
CA GLN A 454 -16.60 19.86 15.56
C GLN A 454 -17.09 18.44 15.26
N TRP A 455 -16.39 17.68 14.41
CA TRP A 455 -16.75 16.30 14.07
C TRP A 455 -16.79 15.39 15.31
N ARG A 456 -15.80 15.52 16.21
CA ARG A 456 -15.79 14.77 17.48
C ARG A 456 -16.95 15.13 18.40
N LYS A 457 -17.39 16.39 18.38
CA LYS A 457 -18.49 16.88 19.19
C LYS A 457 -19.85 16.44 18.64
N ASP A 458 -20.02 16.51 17.33
CA ASP A 458 -21.29 16.27 16.63
C ASP A 458 -21.03 15.72 15.22
N HIS A 459 -21.28 14.42 15.03
CA HIS A 459 -21.33 13.76 13.72
C HIS A 459 -22.60 12.92 13.61
N PRO A 460 -23.17 12.76 12.38
CA PRO A 460 -24.36 11.95 12.19
C PRO A 460 -24.09 10.47 12.48
N PHE A 461 -25.11 9.74 12.95
CA PHE A 461 -25.01 8.31 13.25
C PHE A 461 -24.57 7.50 12.03
N GLY A 462 -23.66 6.53 12.23
CA GLY A 462 -23.11 5.68 11.17
C GLY A 462 -22.00 6.31 10.32
N PHE A 463 -21.80 7.63 10.37
CA PHE A 463 -20.69 8.30 9.70
C PHE A 463 -19.41 8.23 10.55
N TYR A 464 -18.26 8.14 9.89
CA TYR A 464 -16.98 8.42 10.55
C TYR A 464 -16.11 9.31 9.66
N ALA A 465 -15.35 10.22 10.26
CA ALA A 465 -14.31 10.99 9.58
C ALA A 465 -13.15 11.19 10.56
N LYS A 466 -11.94 10.79 10.15
CA LYS A 466 -10.75 10.90 10.99
C LYS A 466 -9.53 11.17 10.12
N PRO A 467 -8.59 12.03 10.57
CA PRO A 467 -7.32 12.16 9.88
C PRO A 467 -6.56 10.83 9.90
N VAL A 468 -5.90 10.50 8.80
CA VAL A 468 -5.17 9.24 8.63
C VAL A 468 -4.05 9.18 9.67
N ARG A 469 -3.93 8.02 10.33
CA ARG A 469 -2.82 7.72 11.23
C ARG A 469 -1.82 6.81 10.55
N GLY A 470 -0.55 7.21 10.57
CA GLY A 470 0.56 6.36 10.18
C GLY A 470 0.78 5.20 11.17
N ALA A 471 1.54 4.19 10.74
CA ALA A 471 1.94 3.04 11.56
C ALA A 471 2.76 3.43 12.82
N ASP A 472 3.31 4.64 12.84
CA ASP A 472 4.06 5.28 13.93
C ASP A 472 3.17 6.12 14.88
N GLY A 473 1.86 6.16 14.63
CA GLY A 473 0.89 6.95 15.40
C GLY A 473 0.82 8.43 15.01
N VAL A 474 1.59 8.88 14.02
CA VAL A 474 1.57 10.28 13.54
C VAL A 474 0.29 10.53 12.74
N VAL A 475 -0.36 11.67 13.00
CA VAL A 475 -1.62 12.07 12.37
C VAL A 475 -1.34 12.98 11.18
N ASP A 476 -1.79 12.59 9.98
CA ASP A 476 -1.81 13.49 8.82
C ASP A 476 -3.12 14.27 8.80
N LEU A 477 -3.06 15.58 9.04
CA LEU A 477 -4.24 16.44 9.01
C LEU A 477 -4.72 16.78 7.59
N LYS A 478 -3.88 16.60 6.55
CA LYS A 478 -4.25 16.87 5.15
C LYS A 478 -5.03 15.74 4.50
N THR A 479 -4.98 14.53 5.05
CA THR A 479 -5.65 13.35 4.49
C THR A 479 -6.53 12.70 5.54
N TRP A 480 -7.82 12.58 5.27
CA TRP A 480 -8.78 11.98 6.20
C TRP A 480 -9.41 10.73 5.58
N GLU A 481 -9.53 9.70 6.40
CA GLU A 481 -10.32 8.51 6.10
C GLU A 481 -11.74 8.72 6.59
N VAL A 482 -12.70 8.47 5.71
CA VAL A 482 -14.10 8.81 5.93
C VAL A 482 -15.00 7.67 5.49
N GLY A 483 -16.08 7.42 6.22
CA GLY A 483 -17.14 6.49 5.85
C GLY A 483 -18.49 7.18 5.83
N VAL A 484 -19.20 7.02 4.72
CA VAL A 484 -20.57 7.49 4.52
C VAL A 484 -21.49 6.27 4.45
N PRO A 485 -22.43 6.09 5.40
CA PRO A 485 -23.41 5.00 5.31
C PRO A 485 -24.42 5.28 4.20
N GLY A 486 -24.95 4.24 3.57
CA GLY A 486 -26.07 4.38 2.66
C GLY A 486 -27.37 4.72 3.39
N ARG A 487 -28.27 5.42 2.71
CA ARG A 487 -29.54 5.87 3.28
C ARG A 487 -30.54 4.72 3.33
N GLU A 488 -31.28 4.61 4.43
CA GLU A 488 -32.37 3.62 4.58
C GLU A 488 -33.41 3.78 3.46
N LYS A 489 -34.01 2.65 3.04
CA LYS A 489 -35.00 2.55 1.96
C LYS A 489 -34.48 2.98 0.58
N THR A 490 -33.17 2.89 0.38
CA THR A 490 -32.52 3.17 -0.90
C THR A 490 -31.68 1.96 -1.31
N ILE A 491 -31.25 1.89 -2.57
CA ILE A 491 -30.36 0.82 -3.06
C ILE A 491 -28.98 0.80 -2.37
N TRP A 492 -28.68 1.84 -1.60
CA TRP A 492 -27.43 2.00 -0.86
C TRP A 492 -27.54 1.49 0.59
N GLU A 493 -28.74 1.19 1.08
CA GLU A 493 -29.01 0.76 2.45
C GLU A 493 -28.09 -0.40 2.89
N GLY A 494 -27.63 -0.34 4.14
CA GLY A 494 -26.69 -1.32 4.72
C GLY A 494 -25.24 -1.23 4.20
N GLY A 495 -24.97 -0.39 3.20
CA GLY A 495 -23.62 -0.12 2.70
C GLY A 495 -22.86 0.92 3.53
N LEU A 496 -21.55 0.76 3.65
CA LEU A 496 -20.63 1.78 4.18
C LEU A 496 -19.59 2.13 3.11
N PHE A 497 -19.75 3.31 2.52
CA PHE A 497 -18.93 3.78 1.41
C PHE A 497 -17.73 4.54 1.95
N LYS A 498 -16.53 4.05 1.64
CA LYS A 498 -15.28 4.64 2.13
C LYS A 498 -14.76 5.69 1.15
N LEU A 499 -14.35 6.82 1.70
CA LEU A 499 -13.74 7.92 0.96
C LEU A 499 -12.46 8.39 1.64
N THR A 500 -11.56 8.93 0.83
CA THR A 500 -10.44 9.75 1.28
C THR A 500 -10.76 11.21 0.98
N LEU A 501 -10.64 12.07 2.00
CA LEU A 501 -10.69 13.53 1.87
C LEU A 501 -9.26 14.07 1.87
N VAL A 502 -8.85 14.72 0.79
CA VAL A 502 -7.53 15.34 0.66
C VAL A 502 -7.67 16.86 0.61
N PHE A 503 -7.13 17.54 1.62
CA PHE A 503 -7.21 18.99 1.76
C PHE A 503 -6.03 19.66 1.02
N PRO A 504 -6.29 20.52 0.01
CA PRO A 504 -5.22 21.22 -0.70
C PRO A 504 -4.51 22.27 0.18
N ASP A 505 -3.40 22.82 -0.32
CA ASP A 505 -2.63 23.85 0.39
C ASP A 505 -3.41 25.18 0.53
N GLU A 506 -4.40 25.42 -0.32
CA GLU A 506 -5.29 26.58 -0.33
C GLU A 506 -6.57 26.40 0.50
N TYR A 507 -6.80 25.24 1.13
CA TYR A 507 -7.99 25.02 1.97
C TYR A 507 -8.01 25.99 3.17
N PRO A 508 -9.14 26.63 3.53
CA PRO A 508 -10.51 26.41 3.04
C PRO A 508 -10.94 27.26 1.84
N THR A 509 -10.05 28.06 1.25
CA THR A 509 -10.39 28.83 0.05
C THR A 509 -10.73 27.91 -1.12
N LYS A 510 -9.97 26.81 -1.29
CA LYS A 510 -10.29 25.72 -2.21
C LYS A 510 -10.91 24.52 -1.48
N PRO A 511 -11.86 23.79 -2.09
CA PRO A 511 -12.51 22.62 -1.51
C PRO A 511 -11.54 21.45 -1.32
N PRO A 512 -11.84 20.52 -0.39
CA PRO A 512 -11.14 19.25 -0.32
C PRO A 512 -11.50 18.38 -1.52
N LYS A 513 -10.54 17.60 -2.01
CA LYS A 513 -10.82 16.55 -2.98
C LYS A 513 -11.38 15.33 -2.24
N CYS A 514 -12.64 15.00 -2.51
CA CYS A 514 -13.28 13.80 -1.98
C CYS A 514 -13.17 12.69 -3.01
N LYS A 515 -12.64 11.52 -2.62
CA LYS A 515 -12.45 10.40 -3.52
C LYS A 515 -12.90 9.10 -2.88
N PHE A 516 -13.82 8.38 -3.51
CA PHE A 516 -14.19 7.02 -3.12
C PHE A 516 -12.99 6.07 -3.27
N VAL A 517 -12.80 5.21 -2.27
CA VAL A 517 -11.75 4.18 -2.25
C VAL A 517 -12.38 2.83 -1.85
N PRO A 518 -12.60 1.90 -2.79
CA PRO A 518 -12.33 2.01 -4.24
C PRO A 518 -13.27 3.01 -4.96
N PRO A 519 -12.94 3.44 -6.20
CA PRO A 519 -13.81 4.27 -7.02
C PRO A 519 -15.23 3.69 -7.16
N LEU A 520 -16.25 4.56 -7.06
CA LEU A 520 -17.65 4.17 -7.15
C LEU A 520 -18.21 4.49 -8.54
N PHE A 521 -18.90 3.53 -9.16
CA PHE A 521 -19.62 3.76 -10.42
C PHE A 521 -20.91 4.55 -10.16
N HIS A 522 -20.89 5.84 -10.46
CA HIS A 522 -22.00 6.75 -10.18
C HIS A 522 -22.00 7.93 -11.16
N PRO A 523 -23.16 8.47 -11.60
CA PRO A 523 -23.21 9.56 -12.59
C PRO A 523 -22.33 10.77 -12.23
N ASN A 524 -22.21 11.07 -10.93
CA ASN A 524 -21.46 12.19 -10.39
C ASN A 524 -20.12 11.81 -9.72
N VAL A 525 -19.56 10.64 -10.02
CA VAL A 525 -18.23 10.24 -9.55
C VAL A 525 -17.34 9.94 -10.76
N TYR A 526 -16.15 10.54 -10.83
CA TYR A 526 -15.20 10.27 -11.91
C TYR A 526 -14.65 8.84 -11.79
N PRO A 527 -14.15 8.23 -12.88
CA PRO A 527 -13.49 6.91 -12.84
C PRO A 527 -12.31 6.85 -11.86
N SER A 528 -11.68 7.99 -11.59
CA SER A 528 -10.63 8.12 -10.59
C SER A 528 -11.12 7.97 -9.15
N GLY A 529 -12.44 7.89 -8.91
CA GLY A 529 -13.13 7.90 -7.62
C GLY A 529 -13.46 9.30 -7.11
N THR A 530 -12.96 10.36 -7.76
CA THR A 530 -13.21 11.75 -7.35
C THR A 530 -14.69 12.10 -7.46
N VAL A 531 -15.26 12.65 -6.40
CA VAL A 531 -16.67 13.08 -6.35
C VAL A 531 -16.84 14.41 -7.06
N CYS A 532 -17.81 14.49 -7.95
CA CYS A 532 -18.26 15.71 -8.60
C CYS A 532 -19.54 16.19 -7.92
N LEU A 533 -19.41 17.13 -7.01
CA LEU A 533 -20.51 17.72 -6.27
C LEU A 533 -20.34 19.24 -6.33
N SER A 534 -21.41 19.99 -6.54
CA SER A 534 -21.34 21.45 -6.72
C SER A 534 -20.71 22.17 -5.53
N ILE A 535 -20.97 21.67 -4.31
CA ILE A 535 -20.32 22.15 -3.08
C ILE A 535 -18.86 21.71 -2.94
N LEU A 536 -18.29 20.99 -3.91
CA LEU A 536 -16.86 20.68 -4.02
C LEU A 536 -16.22 21.34 -5.25
N ASN A 537 -16.97 22.19 -5.97
CA ASN A 537 -16.49 22.97 -7.11
C ASN A 537 -16.33 24.45 -6.72
N GLU A 538 -15.13 24.99 -6.96
CA GLU A 538 -14.75 26.39 -6.67
C GLU A 538 -15.58 27.41 -7.44
N GLU A 539 -15.95 27.09 -8.67
CA GLU A 539 -16.63 28.01 -9.59
C GLU A 539 -18.17 27.94 -9.46
N GLU A 540 -18.69 26.97 -8.70
CA GLU A 540 -20.12 26.77 -8.52
C GLU A 540 -20.59 27.17 -7.11
N ALA A 541 -20.48 26.26 -6.14
CA ALA A 541 -21.14 26.42 -4.83
C ALA A 541 -20.19 26.30 -3.64
N TRP A 542 -18.89 26.06 -3.83
CA TRP A 542 -17.94 26.02 -2.72
C TRP A 542 -17.93 27.34 -1.94
N LYS A 543 -18.00 27.21 -0.61
CA LYS A 543 -17.80 28.33 0.32
C LYS A 543 -16.90 27.84 1.44
N PRO A 544 -15.89 28.62 1.89
CA PRO A 544 -15.02 28.25 3.00
C PRO A 544 -15.74 27.90 4.32
N ALA A 545 -17.00 28.32 4.46
CA ALA A 545 -17.85 28.01 5.60
C ALA A 545 -18.44 26.59 5.59
N ILE A 546 -18.42 25.88 4.46
CA ILE A 546 -18.95 24.51 4.34
C ILE A 546 -18.09 23.58 5.19
N THR A 547 -18.75 22.78 6.03
CA THR A 547 -18.11 21.86 7.00
C THR A 547 -17.98 20.45 6.43
N ILE A 548 -17.12 19.62 7.04
CA ILE A 548 -16.99 18.20 6.68
C ILE A 548 -18.34 17.49 6.82
N LYS A 549 -19.11 17.79 7.87
CA LYS A 549 -20.48 17.27 8.05
C LYS A 549 -21.38 17.56 6.87
N GLN A 550 -21.37 18.80 6.37
CA GLN A 550 -22.17 19.17 5.20
C GLN A 550 -21.69 18.49 3.91
N ILE A 551 -20.37 18.36 3.73
CA ILE A 551 -19.81 17.63 2.58
C ILE A 551 -20.30 16.18 2.59
N LEU A 552 -20.21 15.48 3.71
CA LEU A 552 -20.53 14.06 3.78
C LEU A 552 -22.03 13.77 3.69
N LEU A 553 -22.86 14.65 4.26
CA LEU A 553 -24.31 14.59 4.03
C LEU A 553 -24.65 14.87 2.58
N GLY A 554 -23.98 15.85 1.95
CA GLY A 554 -24.15 16.13 0.52
C GLY A 554 -23.71 14.96 -0.37
N ILE A 555 -22.66 14.23 0.01
CA ILE A 555 -22.25 13.00 -0.68
C ILE A 555 -23.27 11.87 -0.48
N GLN A 556 -23.78 11.68 0.75
CA GLN A 556 -24.84 10.69 1.00
C GLN A 556 -26.09 10.98 0.17
N GLU A 557 -26.47 12.26 0.07
CA GLU A 557 -27.60 12.68 -0.75
C GLU A 557 -27.33 12.47 -2.23
N LEU A 558 -26.14 12.84 -2.71
CA LEU A 558 -25.73 12.66 -4.11
C LEU A 558 -25.78 11.20 -4.54
N LEU A 559 -25.45 10.26 -3.65
CA LEU A 559 -25.57 8.82 -3.94
C LEU A 559 -27.03 8.45 -4.25
N ASN A 560 -27.97 8.97 -3.46
CA ASN A 560 -29.39 8.66 -3.60
C ASN A 560 -30.06 9.44 -4.74
N GLU A 561 -29.70 10.72 -4.90
CA GLU A 561 -30.24 11.64 -5.89
C GLU A 561 -29.09 12.17 -6.77
N PRO A 562 -28.70 11.44 -7.84
CA PRO A 562 -27.67 11.89 -8.76
C PRO A 562 -28.08 13.20 -9.43
N ASN A 563 -27.13 14.14 -9.57
CA ASN A 563 -27.34 15.40 -10.27
C ASN A 563 -27.10 15.22 -11.79
N PRO A 564 -28.13 15.21 -12.65
CA PRO A 564 -27.95 15.01 -14.08
C PRO A 564 -27.25 16.17 -14.81
N ASP A 565 -27.13 17.34 -14.17
CA ASP A 565 -26.53 18.52 -14.80
C ASP A 565 -25.01 18.59 -14.60
N SER A 566 -24.44 17.67 -13.80
CA SER A 566 -23.00 17.59 -13.52
C SER A 566 -22.44 16.17 -13.67
N PRO A 567 -22.57 15.53 -14.85
CA PRO A 567 -22.10 14.17 -15.05
C PRO A 567 -20.56 14.10 -15.04
N ALA A 568 -20.01 13.31 -14.12
CA ALA A 568 -18.59 13.03 -14.00
C ALA A 568 -18.18 11.76 -14.77
N GLN A 569 -19.15 10.86 -14.99
CA GLN A 569 -18.95 9.62 -15.72
C GLN A 569 -20.07 9.43 -16.74
N ALA A 570 -19.73 9.58 -18.02
CA ALA A 570 -20.69 9.57 -19.14
C ALA A 570 -21.48 8.26 -19.23
N GLU A 571 -20.84 7.12 -18.95
CA GLU A 571 -21.51 5.80 -18.97
C GLU A 571 -22.61 5.72 -17.91
N ALA A 572 -22.28 6.04 -16.65
CA ALA A 572 -23.23 6.06 -15.54
C ALA A 572 -24.35 7.09 -15.76
N TYR A 573 -24.02 8.26 -16.31
CA TYR A 573 -24.99 9.29 -16.67
C TYR A 573 -25.95 8.87 -17.79
N ASN A 574 -25.42 8.29 -18.86
CA ASN A 574 -26.25 7.82 -19.98
C ASN A 574 -27.17 6.67 -19.53
N LEU A 575 -26.70 5.80 -18.64
CA LEU A 575 -27.52 4.79 -17.96
C LEU A 575 -28.63 5.44 -17.12
N PHE A 576 -28.31 6.47 -16.33
CA PHE A 576 -29.28 7.22 -15.53
C PHE A 576 -30.34 7.94 -16.39
N LYS A 577 -29.96 8.49 -17.56
CA LYS A 577 -30.86 9.22 -18.45
C LYS A 577 -31.74 8.34 -19.35
N LYS A 578 -31.35 7.09 -19.62
CA LYS A 578 -31.96 6.31 -20.70
C LYS A 578 -33.07 5.34 -20.32
N ASP A 579 -33.51 5.22 -19.07
CA ASP A 579 -34.59 4.26 -18.83
C ASP A 579 -35.46 4.50 -17.58
N ARG A 580 -36.69 4.98 -17.84
CA ARG A 580 -37.88 4.61 -17.08
C ARG A 580 -38.74 3.77 -18.03
N ALA A 581 -38.60 2.45 -17.89
CA ALA A 581 -39.43 1.38 -18.46
C ALA A 581 -39.27 1.02 -19.96
N ALA A 582 -38.42 0.04 -20.30
CA ALA A 582 -38.78 -1.16 -21.09
C ALA A 582 -37.62 -2.20 -21.20
N HIS A 583 -37.88 -3.46 -20.79
CA HIS A 583 -37.05 -4.70 -20.91
C HIS A 583 -35.58 -4.62 -20.43
N PRO A 584 -35.06 -5.54 -19.58
CA PRO A 584 -33.73 -5.34 -19.01
C PRO A 584 -32.65 -5.49 -20.08
N SER A 585 -32.19 -4.35 -20.61
CA SER A 585 -30.91 -4.27 -21.29
C SER A 585 -29.83 -4.83 -20.37
N VAL A 586 -28.71 -5.32 -20.91
CA VAL A 586 -27.56 -5.73 -20.09
C VAL A 586 -27.13 -4.64 -19.10
N GLY A 587 -27.32 -3.36 -19.47
CA GLY A 587 -27.14 -2.23 -18.56
C GLY A 587 -28.08 -2.27 -17.35
N ALA A 588 -29.35 -2.63 -17.53
CA ALA A 588 -30.33 -2.77 -16.46
C ALA A 588 -30.09 -4.02 -15.58
N PHE A 589 -29.64 -5.15 -16.16
CA PHE A 589 -29.32 -6.34 -15.37
C PHE A 589 -27.99 -6.24 -14.62
N LYS A 590 -27.07 -5.34 -15.02
CA LYS A 590 -25.75 -5.17 -14.40
C LYS A 590 -25.80 -5.00 -12.89
N ALA A 591 -26.75 -4.23 -12.36
CA ALA A 591 -26.90 -4.07 -10.91
C ALA A 591 -27.20 -5.41 -10.21
N LYS A 592 -28.10 -6.21 -10.79
CA LYS A 592 -28.42 -7.55 -10.27
C LYS A 592 -27.23 -8.50 -10.41
N ALA A 593 -26.50 -8.45 -11.52
CA ALA A 593 -25.26 -9.24 -11.70
C ALA A 593 -24.20 -8.90 -10.64
N LEU A 594 -24.05 -7.63 -10.28
CA LEU A 594 -23.14 -7.18 -9.22
C LEU A 594 -23.62 -7.61 -7.81
N GLU A 595 -24.93 -7.67 -7.58
CA GLU A 595 -25.50 -8.24 -6.34
C GLU A 595 -25.20 -9.75 -6.26
N CYS A 596 -25.46 -10.48 -7.35
CA CYS A 596 -25.17 -11.91 -7.46
C CYS A 596 -23.69 -12.20 -7.21
N VAL A 597 -22.76 -11.51 -7.87
CA VAL A 597 -21.32 -11.77 -7.70
C VAL A 597 -20.82 -11.38 -6.30
N LYS A 598 -21.42 -10.38 -5.64
CA LYS A 598 -21.06 -9.98 -4.28
C LYS A 598 -21.25 -11.13 -3.28
N THR A 599 -22.19 -12.04 -3.53
CA THR A 599 -22.37 -13.26 -2.71
C THR A 599 -21.15 -14.19 -2.77
N LEU A 600 -20.26 -14.02 -3.74
CA LEU A 600 -19.03 -14.81 -3.95
C LEU A 600 -17.77 -14.10 -3.45
N ARG A 601 -17.88 -12.90 -2.87
CA ARG A 601 -16.73 -12.08 -2.45
C ARG A 601 -15.83 -12.78 -1.44
N HIS A 602 -16.36 -13.70 -0.63
CA HIS A 602 -15.56 -14.52 0.29
C HIS A 602 -14.44 -15.27 -0.44
N ARG A 603 -14.70 -15.74 -1.67
CA ARG A 603 -13.72 -16.45 -2.50
C ARG A 603 -12.59 -15.54 -2.98
N GLY A 604 -12.90 -14.27 -3.23
CA GLY A 604 -11.98 -13.29 -3.82
C GLY A 604 -12.03 -11.94 -3.14
N PRO A 605 -11.50 -11.81 -1.91
CA PRO A 605 -11.67 -10.62 -1.10
C PRO A 605 -10.73 -9.45 -1.45
N ASP A 606 -9.75 -9.65 -2.35
CA ASP A 606 -8.69 -8.66 -2.59
C ASP A 606 -9.13 -7.56 -3.56
N TRP A 607 -9.96 -7.88 -4.56
CA TRP A 607 -10.38 -6.96 -5.61
C TRP A 607 -11.64 -7.44 -6.32
N SER A 608 -12.46 -6.51 -6.81
CA SER A 608 -13.64 -6.81 -7.64
C SER A 608 -13.49 -6.17 -9.02
N GLY A 609 -13.82 -6.92 -10.07
CA GLY A 609 -13.81 -6.43 -11.45
C GLY A 609 -15.09 -6.79 -12.19
N ASN A 610 -15.46 -5.99 -13.17
CA ASN A 610 -16.53 -6.30 -14.09
C ASN A 610 -16.21 -5.77 -15.48
N TRP A 611 -16.80 -6.41 -16.48
CA TRP A 611 -16.66 -6.03 -17.88
C TRP A 611 -18.01 -6.27 -18.57
N THR A 612 -18.36 -5.40 -19.51
CA THR A 612 -19.59 -5.50 -20.29
C THR A 612 -19.30 -5.28 -21.77
N GLY A 613 -19.85 -6.13 -22.62
CA GLY A 613 -19.75 -5.99 -24.08
C GLY A 613 -20.94 -6.66 -24.76
N ASN A 614 -21.51 -6.01 -25.77
CA ASN A 614 -22.80 -6.36 -26.38
C ASN A 614 -23.84 -6.72 -25.31
N ASN A 615 -24.31 -7.97 -25.31
CA ASN A 615 -25.28 -8.51 -24.35
C ASN A 615 -24.64 -9.45 -23.32
N THR A 616 -23.36 -9.27 -23.00
CA THR A 616 -22.62 -10.10 -22.04
C THR A 616 -22.05 -9.28 -20.88
N ILE A 617 -22.15 -9.83 -19.67
CA ILE A 617 -21.54 -9.30 -18.45
C ILE A 617 -20.58 -10.36 -17.91
N LEU A 618 -19.35 -9.95 -17.62
CA LEU A 618 -18.42 -10.72 -16.82
C LEU A 618 -18.19 -9.98 -15.50
N CYS A 619 -18.27 -10.70 -14.39
CA CYS A 619 -17.93 -10.20 -13.07
C CYS A 619 -16.93 -11.15 -12.41
N HIS A 620 -16.00 -10.59 -11.64
CA HIS A 620 -14.94 -11.34 -10.98
C HIS A 620 -14.66 -10.79 -9.59
N GLU A 621 -14.52 -11.68 -8.61
CA GLU A 621 -14.03 -11.37 -7.27
C GLU A 621 -12.69 -12.11 -7.13
N ARG A 622 -11.61 -11.38 -6.85
CA ARG A 622 -10.23 -11.86 -7.00
C ARG A 622 -9.57 -12.16 -5.66
N LEU A 623 -9.02 -13.37 -5.54
CA LEU A 623 -7.96 -13.71 -4.60
C LEU A 623 -6.63 -13.67 -5.37
N SER A 624 -5.77 -12.73 -5.04
CA SER A 624 -4.54 -12.47 -5.79
C SER A 624 -3.40 -13.39 -5.29
N ILE A 625 -3.04 -14.38 -6.09
CA ILE A 625 -1.97 -15.37 -5.80
C ILE A 625 -0.79 -15.25 -6.77
N VAL A 626 -1.06 -15.15 -8.08
CA VAL A 626 -0.07 -14.96 -9.16
C VAL A 626 -0.37 -13.67 -9.94
N GLY A 627 0.67 -12.89 -10.26
CA GLY A 627 0.53 -11.56 -10.85
C GLY A 627 -0.23 -10.62 -9.91
N VAL A 628 0.21 -10.51 -8.66
CA VAL A 628 -0.53 -9.76 -7.62
C VAL A 628 -0.78 -8.30 -8.03
N ASP A 629 0.19 -7.69 -8.70
CA ASP A 629 0.17 -6.30 -9.17
C ASP A 629 -0.59 -6.07 -10.49
N SER A 630 -0.70 -7.10 -11.34
CA SER A 630 -1.07 -6.95 -12.76
C SER A 630 -2.21 -7.84 -13.23
N GLY A 631 -2.51 -8.94 -12.53
CA GLY A 631 -3.46 -9.98 -12.96
C GLY A 631 -4.93 -9.69 -12.66
N SER A 632 -5.35 -8.42 -12.64
CA SER A 632 -6.76 -8.05 -12.41
C SER A 632 -7.65 -8.64 -13.50
N GLN A 633 -8.84 -9.11 -13.11
CA GLN A 633 -9.80 -9.73 -14.03
C GLN A 633 -11.15 -9.00 -14.00
N PRO A 634 -11.97 -9.01 -15.07
CA PRO A 634 -11.76 -9.74 -16.33
C PRO A 634 -10.52 -9.28 -17.13
N ILE A 635 -9.72 -10.24 -17.58
CA ILE A 635 -8.52 -10.01 -18.41
C ILE A 635 -9.00 -9.76 -19.83
N VAL A 636 -8.61 -8.64 -20.43
CA VAL A 636 -8.95 -8.30 -21.82
C VAL A 636 -7.72 -8.35 -22.70
N ASN A 637 -7.84 -8.63 -24.00
CA ASN A 637 -6.74 -8.47 -24.97
C ASN A 637 -6.57 -6.98 -25.38
N ASP A 638 -5.58 -6.65 -26.22
CA ASP A 638 -5.17 -5.27 -26.52
C ASP A 638 -6.29 -4.40 -27.13
N ASP A 639 -7.08 -4.96 -28.03
CA ASP A 639 -8.21 -4.28 -28.67
C ASP A 639 -9.54 -4.44 -27.90
N SER A 640 -9.50 -5.10 -26.73
CA SER A 640 -10.67 -5.38 -25.88
C SER A 640 -11.79 -6.14 -26.60
N THR A 641 -11.43 -6.96 -27.59
CA THR A 641 -12.36 -7.85 -28.29
C THR A 641 -12.57 -9.18 -27.57
N LEU A 642 -11.59 -9.63 -26.79
CA LEU A 642 -11.68 -10.80 -25.92
C LEU A 642 -11.68 -10.37 -24.46
N ALA A 643 -12.56 -10.96 -23.65
CA ALA A 643 -12.60 -10.76 -22.21
C ALA A 643 -12.70 -12.11 -21.49
N LEU A 644 -11.91 -12.31 -20.44
CA LEU A 644 -11.72 -13.59 -19.77
C LEU A 644 -11.84 -13.42 -18.24
N ALA A 645 -12.69 -14.23 -17.62
CA ALA A 645 -12.79 -14.37 -16.16
C ALA A 645 -12.50 -15.82 -15.76
N VAL A 646 -11.60 -16.02 -14.79
CA VAL A 646 -11.06 -17.33 -14.39
C VAL A 646 -11.02 -17.43 -12.87
N ASN A 647 -11.50 -18.55 -12.36
CA ASN A 647 -11.25 -19.02 -11.01
C ASN A 647 -10.40 -20.29 -11.12
N GLY A 648 -9.09 -20.18 -10.88
CA GLY A 648 -8.16 -21.28 -11.09
C GLY A 648 -6.69 -20.88 -11.18
N GLU A 649 -5.88 -21.89 -11.44
CA GLU A 649 -4.42 -21.85 -11.58
C GLU A 649 -3.98 -22.74 -12.75
N ILE A 650 -3.23 -22.17 -13.70
CA ILE A 650 -2.68 -22.86 -14.87
C ILE A 650 -1.19 -23.14 -14.64
N TYR A 651 -0.87 -24.31 -14.08
CA TYR A 651 0.47 -24.68 -13.63
C TYR A 651 1.51 -24.74 -14.75
N ASN A 652 1.11 -25.01 -16.00
CA ASN A 652 2.00 -25.04 -17.16
C ASN A 652 2.05 -23.72 -17.96
N HIS A 653 1.56 -22.60 -17.42
CA HIS A 653 1.46 -21.33 -18.16
C HIS A 653 2.82 -20.85 -18.70
N LYS A 654 3.92 -21.01 -17.95
CA LYS A 654 5.27 -20.62 -18.39
C LYS A 654 5.69 -21.38 -19.66
N ILE A 655 5.41 -22.68 -19.69
CA ILE A 655 5.72 -23.55 -20.83
C ILE A 655 4.87 -23.11 -22.03
N LEU A 656 3.57 -22.94 -21.81
CA LEU A 656 2.61 -22.54 -22.84
C LEU A 656 2.92 -21.16 -23.44
N ARG A 657 3.36 -20.19 -22.62
CA ARG A 657 3.80 -18.87 -23.07
C ARG A 657 5.03 -18.95 -23.99
N LYS A 658 5.94 -19.90 -23.77
CA LYS A 658 7.13 -20.12 -24.61
C LYS A 658 6.81 -20.83 -25.93
N VAL A 659 5.85 -21.77 -25.93
CA VAL A 659 5.54 -22.60 -27.12
C VAL A 659 4.35 -22.11 -27.95
N SER A 660 3.59 -21.11 -27.46
CA SER A 660 2.47 -20.55 -28.22
C SER A 660 2.94 -19.95 -29.55
N LYS A 661 2.23 -20.27 -30.62
CA LYS A 661 2.54 -19.79 -31.98
C LYS A 661 1.81 -18.51 -32.34
N VAL A 662 0.87 -18.08 -31.50
CA VAL A 662 0.07 -16.87 -31.73
C VAL A 662 0.87 -15.67 -31.24
N PRO A 663 1.15 -14.67 -32.09
CA PRO A 663 1.71 -13.40 -31.64
C PRO A 663 0.70 -12.73 -30.70
N TYR A 664 1.01 -12.72 -29.41
CA TYR A 664 0.15 -12.16 -28.38
C TYR A 664 0.98 -11.37 -27.37
N ASN A 665 0.57 -10.12 -27.14
CA ASN A 665 1.20 -9.24 -26.18
C ASN A 665 0.56 -9.46 -24.80
N PHE A 666 1.29 -10.12 -23.90
CA PHE A 666 0.80 -10.37 -22.55
C PHE A 666 0.83 -9.09 -21.71
N LYS A 667 -0.32 -8.72 -21.16
CA LYS A 667 -0.46 -7.51 -20.33
C LYS A 667 -0.26 -7.76 -18.86
N THR A 668 -0.34 -9.02 -18.44
CA THR A 668 -0.30 -9.42 -17.04
C THR A 668 0.69 -10.56 -16.81
N ARG A 669 1.14 -10.67 -15.57
CA ARG A 669 1.90 -11.84 -15.09
C ARG A 669 0.99 -12.97 -14.62
N SER A 670 -0.34 -12.84 -14.75
CA SER A 670 -1.26 -13.90 -14.36
C SER A 670 -1.04 -15.15 -15.24
N ASP A 671 -0.95 -16.29 -14.59
CA ASP A 671 -0.99 -17.61 -15.20
C ASP A 671 -2.22 -17.80 -16.12
N CYS A 672 -3.35 -17.20 -15.74
CA CYS A 672 -4.64 -17.33 -16.44
C CYS A 672 -4.69 -16.65 -17.83
N GLU A 673 -3.86 -15.62 -18.09
CA GLU A 673 -3.94 -14.87 -19.36
C GLU A 673 -3.59 -15.74 -20.57
N ILE A 674 -2.83 -16.83 -20.39
CA ILE A 674 -2.45 -17.76 -21.46
C ILE A 674 -3.66 -18.41 -22.15
N ILE A 675 -4.84 -18.42 -21.52
CA ILE A 675 -6.07 -18.95 -22.10
C ILE A 675 -6.48 -18.15 -23.35
N ILE A 676 -6.25 -16.82 -23.38
CA ILE A 676 -6.61 -15.96 -24.52
C ILE A 676 -5.88 -16.38 -25.81
N PRO A 677 -4.54 -16.42 -25.87
CA PRO A 677 -3.84 -16.88 -27.07
C PRO A 677 -4.06 -18.36 -27.38
N LEU A 678 -4.35 -19.22 -26.39
CA LEU A 678 -4.74 -20.61 -26.66
C LEU A 678 -6.11 -20.72 -27.32
N TYR A 679 -7.08 -19.90 -26.91
CA TYR A 679 -8.37 -19.80 -27.61
C TYR A 679 -8.18 -19.31 -29.05
N LEU A 680 -7.32 -18.31 -29.28
CA LEU A 680 -7.00 -17.87 -30.65
C LEU A 680 -6.35 -18.98 -31.49
N GLN A 681 -5.56 -19.86 -30.87
CA GLN A 681 -4.83 -20.92 -31.56
C GLN A 681 -5.66 -22.20 -31.79
N TYR A 682 -6.47 -22.59 -30.81
CA TYR A 682 -7.13 -23.89 -30.74
C TYR A 682 -8.66 -23.79 -30.60
N ASP A 683 -9.21 -22.58 -30.56
CA ASP A 683 -10.65 -22.33 -30.36
C ASP A 683 -11.19 -23.11 -29.14
N VAL A 684 -12.30 -23.83 -29.30
CA VAL A 684 -12.96 -24.63 -28.25
C VAL A 684 -12.07 -25.75 -27.68
N ASP A 685 -10.98 -26.11 -28.35
CA ASP A 685 -10.02 -27.12 -27.89
C ASP A 685 -8.93 -26.55 -26.98
N ALA A 686 -8.90 -25.24 -26.74
CA ALA A 686 -7.94 -24.60 -25.84
C ALA A 686 -7.83 -25.27 -24.44
N PRO A 687 -8.92 -25.70 -23.78
CA PRO A 687 -8.84 -26.38 -22.48
C PRO A 687 -8.01 -27.67 -22.47
N LYS A 688 -7.84 -28.35 -23.62
CA LYS A 688 -7.03 -29.57 -23.73
C LYS A 688 -5.55 -29.31 -23.39
N GLN A 689 -5.07 -28.09 -23.63
CA GLN A 689 -3.67 -27.70 -23.42
C GLN A 689 -3.34 -27.32 -21.98
N LEU A 690 -4.36 -27.01 -21.16
CA LEU A 690 -4.19 -26.41 -19.83
C LEU A 690 -3.92 -27.47 -18.76
N ASP A 691 -2.75 -27.49 -18.13
CA ASP A 691 -2.49 -28.29 -16.92
C ASP A 691 -2.76 -27.43 -15.68
N GLY A 692 -3.89 -27.66 -15.02
CA GLY A 692 -4.38 -26.75 -14.00
C GLY A 692 -5.70 -27.18 -13.37
N MET A 693 -6.11 -26.43 -12.36
CA MET A 693 -7.48 -26.42 -11.83
C MET A 693 -8.11 -25.09 -12.24
N PHE A 694 -9.28 -25.09 -12.85
CA PHE A 694 -9.86 -23.89 -13.42
C PHE A 694 -11.34 -24.04 -13.72
N SER A 695 -12.04 -22.93 -13.58
CA SER A 695 -13.30 -22.65 -14.25
C SER A 695 -13.15 -21.28 -14.90
N PHE A 696 -13.52 -21.16 -16.17
CA PHE A 696 -13.42 -19.88 -16.86
C PHE A 696 -14.61 -19.60 -17.76
N VAL A 697 -14.82 -18.32 -17.99
CA VAL A 697 -15.71 -17.79 -19.04
C VAL A 697 -14.91 -16.79 -19.87
N LEU A 698 -14.82 -17.05 -21.16
CA LEU A 698 -14.24 -16.19 -22.17
C LEU A 698 -15.36 -15.68 -23.08
N TYR A 699 -15.40 -14.39 -23.34
CA TYR A 699 -16.30 -13.78 -24.30
C TYR A 699 -15.50 -13.19 -25.46
N ASP A 700 -15.88 -13.59 -26.66
CA ASP A 700 -15.38 -13.07 -27.93
C ASP A 700 -16.41 -12.14 -28.54
N LYS A 701 -16.12 -10.83 -28.43
CA LYS A 701 -16.98 -9.75 -28.92
C LYS A 701 -17.08 -9.73 -30.44
N THR A 702 -16.07 -10.20 -31.16
CA THR A 702 -16.09 -10.19 -32.64
C THR A 702 -17.06 -11.23 -33.19
N GLN A 703 -17.14 -12.38 -32.51
CA GLN A 703 -18.01 -13.49 -32.89
C GLN A 703 -19.33 -13.50 -32.11
N ASP A 704 -19.51 -12.56 -31.18
CA ASP A 704 -20.58 -12.55 -30.17
C ASP A 704 -20.76 -13.92 -29.50
N ARG A 705 -19.64 -14.51 -29.05
CA ARG A 705 -19.54 -15.90 -28.61
C ARG A 705 -19.02 -16.01 -27.18
N VAL A 706 -19.65 -16.85 -26.38
CA VAL A 706 -19.21 -17.21 -25.03
C VAL A 706 -18.66 -18.63 -25.05
N ILE A 707 -17.43 -18.79 -24.56
CA ILE A 707 -16.81 -20.08 -24.26
C ILE A 707 -16.65 -20.19 -22.75
N ALA A 708 -17.14 -21.27 -22.15
CA ALA A 708 -16.91 -21.56 -20.75
C ALA A 708 -16.34 -22.97 -20.58
N ALA A 709 -15.42 -23.19 -19.67
CA ALA A 709 -14.86 -24.52 -19.44
C ALA A 709 -14.54 -24.77 -17.97
N ARG A 710 -14.56 -26.04 -17.58
CA ARG A 710 -14.21 -26.52 -16.25
C ARG A 710 -13.14 -27.59 -16.33
N ASP A 711 -12.23 -27.57 -15.38
CA ASP A 711 -11.08 -28.46 -15.30
C ASP A 711 -11.44 -29.95 -15.34
N PRO A 712 -10.48 -30.83 -15.71
CA PRO A 712 -10.70 -32.25 -15.99
C PRO A 712 -11.49 -33.04 -14.94
N ILE A 713 -11.27 -32.75 -13.66
CA ILE A 713 -11.84 -33.50 -12.53
C ILE A 713 -12.91 -32.68 -11.80
N GLY A 714 -12.98 -31.37 -12.01
CA GLY A 714 -13.92 -30.48 -11.35
C GLY A 714 -13.44 -30.04 -9.98
N ILE A 715 -12.13 -29.83 -9.85
CA ILE A 715 -11.47 -29.33 -8.63
C ILE A 715 -12.05 -27.98 -8.23
N THR A 716 -12.28 -27.10 -9.20
CA THR A 716 -13.00 -25.83 -8.98
C THR A 716 -14.50 -26.06 -9.06
N SER A 717 -15.30 -25.40 -8.22
CA SER A 717 -16.77 -25.43 -8.35
C SER A 717 -17.23 -24.48 -9.47
N PHE A 718 -18.21 -24.92 -10.27
CA PHE A 718 -18.74 -24.15 -11.40
C PHE A 718 -20.13 -24.64 -11.80
N TYR A 719 -21.03 -23.70 -12.10
CA TYR A 719 -22.45 -23.95 -12.37
C TYR A 719 -22.90 -23.20 -13.61
N LEU A 720 -23.88 -23.80 -14.31
CA LEU A 720 -24.57 -23.20 -15.46
C LEU A 720 -26.05 -23.03 -15.09
N GLY A 721 -26.56 -21.81 -15.23
CA GLY A 721 -27.96 -21.46 -14.96
C GLY A 721 -28.71 -20.98 -16.19
N ARG A 722 -30.02 -21.24 -16.21
CA ARG A 722 -31.01 -20.73 -17.17
C ARG A 722 -32.20 -20.15 -16.40
N SER A 723 -32.92 -19.25 -17.07
CA SER A 723 -34.07 -18.54 -16.50
C SER A 723 -35.24 -18.58 -17.46
N THR A 724 -36.41 -19.07 -17.03
CA THR A 724 -37.64 -18.97 -17.83
C THR A 724 -38.15 -17.54 -17.95
N THR A 725 -37.83 -16.66 -16.99
CA THR A 725 -38.21 -15.24 -17.02
C THR A 725 -37.35 -14.41 -17.98
N THR A 726 -36.16 -14.91 -18.33
CA THR A 726 -35.26 -14.29 -19.33
C THR A 726 -34.81 -15.35 -20.34
N PRO A 727 -35.71 -15.80 -21.24
CA PRO A 727 -35.38 -16.86 -22.20
C PRO A 727 -34.16 -16.50 -23.05
N GLY A 728 -33.26 -17.47 -23.25
CA GLY A 728 -32.02 -17.30 -24.01
C GLY A 728 -30.82 -16.77 -23.22
N ALA A 729 -31.02 -16.22 -22.01
CA ALA A 729 -29.91 -15.87 -21.13
C ALA A 729 -29.24 -17.12 -20.55
N VAL A 730 -27.92 -17.09 -20.46
CA VAL A 730 -27.10 -18.17 -19.89
C VAL A 730 -26.22 -17.58 -18.81
N PHE A 731 -26.26 -18.18 -17.63
CA PHE A 731 -25.54 -17.70 -16.46
C PHE A 731 -24.46 -18.70 -16.07
N PHE A 732 -23.31 -18.19 -15.63
CA PHE A 732 -22.20 -18.98 -15.12
C PHE A 732 -21.75 -18.41 -13.79
N ALA A 733 -21.51 -19.28 -12.81
CA ALA A 733 -21.00 -18.85 -11.51
C ALA A 733 -20.20 -19.97 -10.83
N SER A 734 -19.26 -19.58 -9.98
CA SER A 734 -18.49 -20.54 -9.17
C SER A 734 -19.34 -21.25 -8.11
N GLU A 735 -20.43 -20.63 -7.63
CA GLU A 735 -21.29 -21.17 -6.58
C GLU A 735 -22.79 -20.87 -6.88
N LEU A 736 -23.67 -21.80 -6.49
CA LEU A 736 -25.13 -21.75 -6.70
C LEU A 736 -25.79 -20.52 -6.10
N LYS A 737 -25.30 -20.03 -4.96
CA LYS A 737 -25.81 -18.86 -4.24
C LYS A 737 -25.83 -17.59 -5.08
N ALA A 738 -24.99 -17.50 -6.13
CA ALA A 738 -25.02 -16.38 -7.08
C ALA A 738 -26.11 -16.51 -8.15
N LEU A 739 -26.66 -17.72 -8.36
CA LEU A 739 -27.61 -18.03 -9.42
C LEU A 739 -29.03 -18.28 -8.90
N LYS A 740 -29.18 -18.73 -7.64
CA LYS A 740 -30.45 -19.22 -7.08
C LYS A 740 -31.64 -18.25 -7.20
N ASP A 741 -31.39 -16.94 -7.19
CA ASP A 741 -32.45 -15.92 -7.21
C ASP A 741 -32.79 -15.44 -8.63
N VAL A 742 -32.03 -15.87 -9.64
CA VAL A 742 -32.16 -15.40 -11.04
C VAL A 742 -32.33 -16.53 -12.05
N CYS A 743 -32.05 -17.77 -11.64
CA CYS A 743 -32.18 -18.97 -12.45
C CYS A 743 -33.14 -19.97 -11.79
N ASP A 744 -33.99 -20.59 -12.60
CA ASP A 744 -34.91 -21.65 -12.18
C ASP A 744 -34.45 -23.05 -12.62
N ASN A 745 -33.50 -23.12 -13.54
CA ASN A 745 -32.82 -24.34 -13.93
C ASN A 745 -31.30 -24.15 -13.80
N ILE A 746 -30.68 -24.89 -12.87
CA ILE A 746 -29.25 -24.80 -12.57
C ILE A 746 -28.66 -26.20 -12.55
N ILE A 747 -27.56 -26.39 -13.27
CA ILE A 747 -26.80 -27.64 -13.26
C ILE A 747 -25.36 -27.38 -12.79
N ALA A 748 -24.77 -28.37 -12.13
CA ALA A 748 -23.32 -28.38 -11.95
C ALA A 748 -22.66 -28.49 -13.33
N PHE A 749 -21.80 -27.54 -13.68
CA PHE A 749 -21.10 -27.58 -14.96
C PHE A 749 -20.20 -28.83 -14.99
N PRO A 750 -20.34 -29.74 -15.96
CA PRO A 750 -19.68 -31.04 -15.90
C PRO A 750 -18.14 -30.92 -15.99
N PRO A 751 -17.37 -31.67 -15.18
CA PRO A 751 -15.90 -31.67 -15.26
C PRO A 751 -15.35 -32.05 -16.63
N GLY A 752 -14.26 -31.40 -17.05
CA GLY A 752 -13.59 -31.71 -18.31
C GLY A 752 -14.44 -31.43 -19.55
N HIS A 753 -15.37 -30.48 -19.46
CA HIS A 753 -16.21 -30.04 -20.57
C HIS A 753 -15.97 -28.57 -20.93
N VAL A 754 -16.30 -28.24 -22.16
CA VAL A 754 -16.37 -26.89 -22.71
C VAL A 754 -17.80 -26.62 -23.19
N TYR A 755 -18.30 -25.42 -22.91
CA TYR A 755 -19.54 -24.88 -23.42
C TYR A 755 -19.24 -23.89 -24.53
N ASP A 756 -20.04 -23.92 -25.59
CA ASP A 756 -19.97 -22.97 -26.70
C ASP A 756 -21.35 -22.39 -26.99
N SER A 757 -21.51 -21.07 -26.82
CA SER A 757 -22.79 -20.39 -27.06
C SER A 757 -23.27 -20.44 -28.51
N LYS A 758 -22.40 -20.70 -29.49
CA LYS A 758 -22.83 -20.86 -30.88
C LYS A 758 -23.64 -22.12 -31.10
N THR A 759 -23.30 -23.19 -30.38
CA THR A 759 -23.97 -24.49 -30.51
C THR A 759 -24.93 -24.78 -29.37
N ASP A 760 -24.82 -24.01 -28.28
CA ASP A 760 -25.53 -24.21 -27.02
C ASP A 760 -25.27 -25.61 -26.42
N LYS A 761 -24.07 -26.16 -26.63
CA LYS A 761 -23.70 -27.52 -26.23
C LYS A 761 -22.55 -27.54 -25.23
N LEU A 762 -22.62 -28.53 -24.34
CA LEU A 762 -21.51 -28.96 -23.48
C LEU A 762 -20.80 -30.15 -24.16
N THR A 763 -19.53 -29.99 -24.47
CA THR A 763 -18.70 -31.01 -25.12
C THR A 763 -17.56 -31.41 -24.21
N ARG A 764 -17.38 -32.71 -24.00
CA ARG A 764 -16.26 -33.23 -23.21
C ARG A 764 -14.96 -33.05 -23.99
N TYR A 765 -13.94 -32.46 -23.36
CA TYR A 765 -12.60 -32.32 -23.94
C TYR A 765 -11.55 -33.21 -23.27
N PHE A 766 -11.83 -33.71 -22.06
CA PHE A 766 -10.90 -34.55 -21.30
C PHE A 766 -11.22 -36.04 -21.43
N GLU A 767 -10.37 -36.77 -22.13
CA GLU A 767 -10.56 -38.19 -22.47
C GLU A 767 -9.38 -39.04 -21.98
N PRO A 768 -9.23 -39.25 -20.65
CA PRO A 768 -8.15 -40.08 -20.15
C PRO A 768 -8.40 -41.56 -20.43
N THR A 769 -7.33 -42.35 -20.52
CA THR A 769 -7.44 -43.76 -20.95
C THR A 769 -8.19 -44.65 -19.96
N TRP A 770 -8.24 -44.27 -18.68
CA TRP A 770 -8.91 -44.96 -17.58
C TRP A 770 -10.39 -44.55 -17.38
N TRP A 771 -10.92 -43.65 -18.21
CA TRP A 771 -12.28 -43.12 -17.98
C TRP A 771 -13.37 -44.18 -18.10
N ASP A 772 -13.18 -45.19 -18.95
CA ASP A 772 -14.13 -46.30 -19.08
C ASP A 772 -13.91 -47.31 -17.95
N PRO A 773 -14.86 -47.46 -17.00
CA PRO A 773 -14.71 -48.40 -15.90
C PRO A 773 -14.68 -49.86 -16.35
N ALA A 774 -15.08 -50.17 -17.58
CA ALA A 774 -14.96 -51.53 -18.14
C ALA A 774 -13.53 -51.87 -18.57
N ARG A 775 -12.66 -50.87 -18.77
CA ARG A 775 -11.27 -51.07 -19.19
C ARG A 775 -10.37 -51.27 -17.97
N VAL A 776 -10.29 -52.50 -17.49
CA VAL A 776 -9.46 -52.85 -16.33
C VAL A 776 -7.98 -52.92 -16.74
N PRO A 777 -7.09 -52.10 -16.16
CA PRO A 777 -5.69 -52.07 -16.54
C PRO A 777 -4.90 -53.27 -16.00
N SER A 778 -3.75 -53.54 -16.63
CA SER A 778 -2.82 -54.60 -16.24
C SER A 778 -1.36 -54.12 -16.20
N THR A 779 -1.13 -52.80 -16.14
CA THR A 779 0.22 -52.24 -16.13
C THR A 779 0.90 -52.57 -14.80
N PRO A 780 2.12 -53.12 -14.79
CA PRO A 780 2.85 -53.38 -13.56
C PRO A 780 3.13 -52.11 -12.76
N VAL A 781 3.25 -52.25 -11.43
CA VAL A 781 3.62 -51.15 -10.54
C VAL A 781 5.07 -50.73 -10.72
N ASP A 782 5.31 -49.42 -10.81
CA ASP A 782 6.63 -48.79 -10.61
C ASP A 782 6.54 -47.79 -9.43
N TYR A 783 7.03 -48.23 -8.28
CA TYR A 783 7.04 -47.45 -7.04
C TYR A 783 7.81 -46.12 -7.18
N LYS A 784 8.93 -46.11 -7.92
CA LYS A 784 9.73 -44.90 -8.14
C LYS A 784 9.04 -43.95 -9.09
N LEU A 785 8.27 -44.45 -10.06
CA LEU A 785 7.45 -43.61 -10.92
C LEU A 785 6.30 -42.96 -10.15
N ILE A 786 5.65 -43.68 -9.23
CA ILE A 786 4.62 -43.10 -8.34
C ILE A 786 5.22 -41.95 -7.53
N ARG A 787 6.36 -42.19 -6.84
CA ARG A 787 7.07 -41.18 -6.05
C ARG A 787 7.39 -39.94 -6.88
N ARG A 788 8.13 -40.11 -7.99
CA ARG A 788 8.59 -39.01 -8.85
C ARG A 788 7.44 -38.21 -9.46
N THR A 789 6.35 -38.87 -9.84
CA THR A 789 5.20 -38.19 -10.45
C THR A 789 4.41 -37.40 -9.42
N LEU A 790 4.26 -37.91 -8.18
CA LEU A 790 3.66 -37.15 -7.10
C LEU A 790 4.55 -35.95 -6.70
N GLU A 791 5.87 -36.13 -6.65
CA GLU A 791 6.81 -35.04 -6.40
C GLU A 791 6.62 -33.90 -7.42
N ARG A 792 6.66 -34.21 -8.71
CA ARG A 792 6.40 -33.23 -9.79
C ARG A 792 5.04 -32.56 -9.65
N SER A 793 4.02 -33.32 -9.24
CA SER A 793 2.68 -32.78 -9.00
C SER A 793 2.65 -31.74 -7.87
N VAL A 794 3.37 -31.97 -6.76
CA VAL A 794 3.47 -30.99 -5.67
C VAL A 794 4.28 -29.78 -6.14
N LEU A 795 5.42 -29.99 -6.80
CA LEU A 795 6.32 -28.92 -7.26
C LEU A 795 5.60 -27.90 -8.15
N LYS A 796 4.85 -28.36 -9.16
CA LYS A 796 4.10 -27.45 -10.05
C LYS A 796 3.04 -26.61 -9.32
N ARG A 797 2.53 -27.10 -8.19
CA ARG A 797 1.52 -26.44 -7.34
C ARG A 797 2.10 -25.50 -6.29
N LEU A 798 3.43 -25.39 -6.17
CA LEU A 798 4.08 -24.38 -5.33
C LEU A 798 4.18 -22.99 -5.99
N MET A 799 3.66 -22.85 -7.21
CA MET A 799 3.58 -21.59 -7.95
C MET A 799 2.76 -20.52 -7.19
N ALA A 800 3.42 -19.57 -6.52
CA ALA A 800 2.75 -18.47 -5.81
C ALA A 800 3.69 -17.26 -5.57
N GLU A 801 3.12 -16.05 -5.56
CA GLU A 801 3.80 -14.81 -5.14
C GLU A 801 3.45 -14.41 -3.68
N VAL A 802 2.56 -15.16 -3.04
CA VAL A 802 2.01 -14.90 -1.71
C VAL A 802 2.36 -16.02 -0.72
N PRO A 803 2.27 -15.78 0.60
CA PRO A 803 2.46 -16.83 1.59
C PRO A 803 1.49 -18.00 1.40
N TYR A 804 2.05 -19.21 1.38
CA TYR A 804 1.31 -20.46 1.32
C TYR A 804 1.66 -21.39 2.49
N GLY A 805 0.88 -22.45 2.66
CA GLY A 805 1.17 -23.52 3.62
C GLY A 805 0.63 -24.88 3.19
N VAL A 806 0.54 -25.80 4.13
CA VAL A 806 0.03 -27.16 3.89
C VAL A 806 -0.98 -27.53 4.98
N LEU A 807 -2.07 -28.18 4.59
CA LEU A 807 -2.95 -28.86 5.53
C LEU A 807 -2.26 -30.15 5.97
N LEU A 808 -2.20 -30.40 7.28
CA LEU A 808 -1.49 -31.53 7.86
C LEU A 808 -2.36 -32.20 8.92
N SER A 809 -2.99 -33.32 8.58
CA SER A 809 -3.82 -34.12 9.51
C SER A 809 -3.00 -35.16 10.28
N GLY A 810 -1.76 -35.43 9.87
CA GLY A 810 -1.00 -36.58 10.36
C GLY A 810 -1.43 -37.92 9.74
N GLY A 811 -2.43 -37.92 8.85
CA GLY A 811 -2.69 -39.04 7.95
C GLY A 811 -1.69 -39.10 6.78
N LEU A 812 -1.54 -40.26 6.16
CA LEU A 812 -0.55 -40.55 5.10
C LEU A 812 -0.50 -39.46 4.02
N ASP A 813 -1.65 -39.10 3.45
CA ASP A 813 -1.72 -38.31 2.21
C ASP A 813 -1.25 -36.87 2.41
N SER A 814 -1.83 -36.19 3.39
CA SER A 814 -1.45 -34.81 3.75
C SER A 814 0.00 -34.72 4.24
N SER A 815 0.48 -35.78 4.91
CA SER A 815 1.85 -35.86 5.40
C SER A 815 2.86 -36.02 4.26
N LEU A 816 2.56 -36.83 3.24
CA LEU A 816 3.39 -36.95 2.04
C LEU A 816 3.46 -35.62 1.27
N VAL A 817 2.32 -34.96 1.07
CA VAL A 817 2.26 -33.64 0.42
C VAL A 817 3.09 -32.61 1.19
N ALA A 818 2.95 -32.56 2.52
CA ALA A 818 3.74 -31.68 3.38
C ALA A 818 5.24 -31.99 3.34
N SER A 819 5.61 -33.28 3.31
CA SER A 819 7.00 -33.72 3.24
C SER A 819 7.67 -33.27 1.94
N ILE A 820 7.00 -33.48 0.80
CA ILE A 820 7.51 -33.06 -0.52
C ILE A 820 7.62 -31.53 -0.59
N ALA A 821 6.59 -30.80 -0.16
CA ALA A 821 6.62 -29.33 -0.14
C ALA A 821 7.74 -28.76 0.75
N GLN A 822 7.99 -29.39 1.90
CA GLN A 822 9.06 -29.00 2.81
C GLN A 822 10.45 -29.27 2.22
N ARG A 823 10.65 -30.42 1.55
CA ARG A 823 11.91 -30.74 0.86
C ARG A 823 12.24 -29.67 -0.18
N GLU A 824 11.25 -29.27 -0.98
CA GLU A 824 11.44 -28.21 -1.97
C GLU A 824 11.70 -26.85 -1.31
N SER A 825 10.96 -26.52 -0.25
CA SER A 825 11.17 -25.28 0.51
C SER A 825 12.60 -25.18 1.06
N LEU A 826 13.15 -26.29 1.59
CA LEU A 826 14.53 -26.35 2.07
C LEU A 826 15.55 -26.25 0.94
N ARG A 827 15.27 -26.87 -0.22
CA ARG A 827 16.12 -26.75 -1.43
C ARG A 827 16.21 -25.29 -1.89
N GLN A 828 15.08 -24.60 -2.00
CA GLN A 828 15.03 -23.18 -2.39
C GLN A 828 15.74 -22.27 -1.38
N GLN A 829 15.57 -22.52 -0.08
CA GLN A 829 16.29 -21.79 0.97
C GLN A 829 17.81 -21.98 0.86
N ALA A 830 18.28 -23.19 0.57
CA ALA A 830 19.70 -23.45 0.35
C ALA A 830 20.24 -22.72 -0.88
N LEU A 831 19.52 -22.76 -2.01
CA LEU A 831 19.87 -22.02 -3.22
C LEU A 831 19.97 -20.50 -2.98
N SER A 832 19.01 -19.94 -2.23
CA SER A 832 18.99 -18.50 -1.90
C SER A 832 20.18 -18.01 -1.06
N LYS A 833 20.81 -18.88 -0.27
CA LYS A 833 21.98 -18.55 0.56
C LYS A 833 23.28 -18.49 -0.25
N ASN A 834 23.33 -19.17 -1.39
CA ASN A 834 24.53 -19.24 -2.24
C ASN A 834 24.61 -18.11 -3.28
N THR A 835 23.53 -17.34 -3.47
CA THR A 835 23.50 -16.15 -4.33
C THR A 835 23.82 -14.88 -3.52
N ASN A 836 25.02 -14.31 -3.71
CA ASN A 836 25.54 -13.08 -3.07
C ASN A 836 24.69 -11.82 -3.37
N GLY A 837 23.51 -11.70 -2.79
CA GLY A 837 22.71 -10.47 -2.81
C GLY A 837 22.20 -10.03 -4.19
N LEU A 838 22.29 -10.89 -5.21
CA LEU A 838 21.61 -10.68 -6.49
C LEU A 838 20.19 -11.23 -6.37
N THR A 839 19.21 -10.34 -6.45
CA THR A 839 17.83 -10.70 -6.76
C THR A 839 17.72 -10.96 -8.26
N ASN A 840 17.09 -12.08 -8.61
CA ASN A 840 16.62 -12.56 -9.92
C ASN A 840 17.52 -13.58 -10.65
N GLY A 841 17.05 -14.84 -10.64
CA GLY A 841 17.09 -15.78 -11.77
C GLY A 841 18.42 -16.41 -12.15
N HIS A 842 18.39 -17.71 -12.46
CA HIS A 842 19.38 -18.29 -13.38
C HIS A 842 19.35 -17.55 -14.74
N LYS A 843 20.49 -17.55 -15.44
CA LYS A 843 20.79 -16.75 -16.64
C LYS A 843 19.77 -16.82 -17.80
N ASP A 844 18.88 -17.80 -17.84
CA ASP A 844 17.97 -18.01 -18.99
C ASP A 844 16.55 -17.45 -18.81
N ASP A 845 16.15 -17.03 -17.60
CA ASP A 845 14.76 -16.58 -17.30
C ASP A 845 14.70 -15.18 -16.65
N ALA A 846 15.82 -14.44 -16.61
CA ALA A 846 15.94 -13.13 -15.98
C ALA A 846 15.05 -12.02 -16.60
N ASP A 847 14.41 -12.29 -17.75
CA ASP A 847 13.69 -11.29 -18.55
C ASP A 847 12.15 -11.31 -18.36
N THR A 848 11.55 -12.37 -17.78
CA THR A 848 10.07 -12.51 -17.74
C THR A 848 9.41 -12.26 -16.38
N GLY A 849 10.11 -12.51 -15.26
CA GLY A 849 9.58 -12.31 -13.92
C GLY A 849 8.37 -13.20 -13.54
N LEU A 850 8.14 -14.32 -14.24
CA LEU A 850 7.02 -15.23 -14.01
C LEU A 850 7.34 -16.29 -12.93
N VAL A 851 6.36 -16.61 -12.08
CA VAL A 851 6.42 -17.73 -11.12
C VAL A 851 5.92 -19.04 -11.75
N GLY A 852 6.44 -20.19 -11.27
CA GLY A 852 6.04 -21.53 -11.74
C GLY A 852 7.20 -22.34 -12.29
N ILE A 853 6.92 -23.59 -12.68
CA ILE A 853 7.90 -24.52 -13.24
C ILE A 853 8.29 -24.16 -14.68
N ASP A 854 9.52 -24.47 -15.07
CA ASP A 854 10.00 -24.33 -16.45
C ASP A 854 9.87 -25.65 -17.25
N SER A 855 10.46 -25.68 -18.45
CA SER A 855 10.45 -26.84 -19.34
C SER A 855 11.16 -28.07 -18.78
N ASP A 856 12.07 -27.89 -17.82
CA ASP A 856 12.79 -28.97 -17.14
C ASP A 856 12.04 -29.46 -15.89
N ASN A 857 10.85 -28.91 -15.62
CA ASN A 857 10.05 -29.10 -14.41
C ASN A 857 10.72 -28.60 -13.13
N GLU A 858 11.67 -27.67 -13.25
CA GLU A 858 12.34 -27.07 -12.11
C GLU A 858 11.61 -25.80 -11.68
N LEU A 859 11.45 -25.63 -10.37
CA LEU A 859 10.93 -24.41 -9.78
C LEU A 859 12.11 -23.43 -9.58
N THR A 860 12.41 -22.66 -10.62
CA THR A 860 13.59 -21.77 -10.69
C THR A 860 13.39 -20.40 -10.07
N THR A 861 12.14 -19.98 -9.85
CA THR A 861 11.81 -18.69 -9.22
C THR A 861 11.96 -18.79 -7.69
N VAL A 862 12.99 -18.15 -7.14
CA VAL A 862 13.27 -18.14 -5.69
C VAL A 862 12.42 -17.07 -5.00
N THR A 863 11.26 -17.45 -4.48
CA THR A 863 10.45 -16.57 -3.63
C THR A 863 10.94 -16.69 -2.18
N LYS A 864 11.50 -15.62 -1.61
CA LYS A 864 12.00 -15.62 -0.22
C LYS A 864 10.84 -15.54 0.78
N LEU A 865 10.19 -16.68 1.02
CA LEU A 865 9.15 -16.84 2.03
C LEU A 865 9.74 -17.38 3.35
N PRO A 866 9.12 -17.07 4.50
CA PRO A 866 9.50 -17.65 5.79
C PRO A 866 9.32 -19.17 5.81
N LYS A 867 9.71 -19.82 6.91
CA LYS A 867 9.55 -21.26 7.17
C LYS A 867 8.13 -21.74 6.76
N LEU A 868 8.04 -22.90 6.08
CA LEU A 868 6.76 -23.47 5.62
C LEU A 868 5.80 -23.68 6.79
N ASN A 869 4.60 -23.11 6.68
CA ASN A 869 3.55 -23.29 7.68
C ASN A 869 2.75 -24.56 7.41
N SER A 870 2.47 -25.33 8.46
CA SER A 870 1.57 -26.48 8.41
C SER A 870 0.42 -26.29 9.39
N PHE A 871 -0.78 -26.75 9.02
CA PHE A 871 -2.02 -26.44 9.75
C PHE A 871 -2.83 -27.70 10.04
N SER A 872 -3.24 -27.87 11.30
CA SER A 872 -4.17 -28.93 11.72
C SER A 872 -5.32 -28.34 12.54
N ILE A 873 -6.45 -29.06 12.58
CA ILE A 873 -7.57 -28.74 13.46
C ILE A 873 -8.15 -30.03 14.05
N GLY A 874 -8.60 -29.98 15.30
CA GLY A 874 -9.35 -31.07 15.93
C GLY A 874 -9.98 -30.61 17.24
N LEU A 875 -10.77 -31.48 17.86
CA LEU A 875 -11.15 -31.32 19.26
C LEU A 875 -9.93 -31.47 20.17
N PRO A 876 -9.97 -30.93 21.40
CA PRO A 876 -8.89 -31.12 22.37
C PRO A 876 -8.53 -32.62 22.54
N GLY A 877 -7.26 -32.95 22.31
CA GLY A 877 -6.75 -34.32 22.43
C GLY A 877 -7.01 -35.25 21.24
N ALA A 878 -7.53 -34.74 20.12
CA ALA A 878 -7.83 -35.53 18.93
C ALA A 878 -6.61 -36.34 18.40
N PRO A 879 -6.82 -37.58 17.91
CA PRO A 879 -5.75 -38.42 17.36
C PRO A 879 -4.97 -37.75 16.21
N ASP A 880 -5.66 -37.08 15.28
CA ASP A 880 -5.02 -36.39 14.16
C ASP A 880 -4.15 -35.22 14.61
N SER A 881 -4.55 -34.49 15.65
CA SER A 881 -3.72 -33.43 16.22
C SER A 881 -2.39 -33.97 16.74
N LYS A 882 -2.39 -35.14 17.39
CA LYS A 882 -1.15 -35.78 17.90
C LYS A 882 -0.23 -36.20 16.76
N ALA A 883 -0.77 -36.88 15.76
CA ALA A 883 0.00 -37.32 14.60
C ALA A 883 0.51 -36.15 13.75
N ALA A 884 -0.30 -35.10 13.55
CA ALA A 884 0.11 -33.89 12.84
C ALA A 884 1.29 -33.20 13.51
N ILE A 885 1.29 -33.10 14.86
CA ILE A 885 2.40 -32.55 15.64
C ILE A 885 3.67 -33.40 15.47
N GLU A 886 3.54 -34.72 15.45
CA GLU A 886 4.67 -35.64 15.22
C GLU A 886 5.29 -35.43 13.84
N VAL A 887 4.46 -35.43 12.78
CA VAL A 887 4.93 -35.19 11.41
C VAL A 887 5.54 -33.80 11.28
N ALA A 888 4.92 -32.79 11.88
CA ALA A 888 5.44 -31.43 11.86
C ALA A 888 6.83 -31.32 12.50
N LYS A 889 7.07 -32.01 13.62
CA LYS A 889 8.37 -32.09 14.30
C LYS A 889 9.40 -32.78 13.41
N PHE A 890 9.03 -33.91 12.80
CA PHE A 890 9.89 -34.66 11.89
C PHE A 890 10.32 -33.82 10.67
N LEU A 891 9.36 -33.13 10.04
CA LEU A 891 9.61 -32.28 8.86
C LEU A 891 10.28 -30.95 9.20
N GLY A 892 10.18 -30.51 10.46
CA GLY A 892 10.64 -29.20 10.89
C GLY A 892 9.83 -28.06 10.26
N THR A 893 8.51 -28.20 10.15
CA THR A 893 7.61 -27.11 9.67
C THR A 893 7.28 -26.12 10.80
N ASN A 894 6.70 -24.97 10.47
CA ASN A 894 6.09 -24.08 11.45
C ASN A 894 4.62 -24.50 11.66
N HIS A 895 4.37 -25.35 12.64
CA HIS A 895 3.08 -25.99 12.80
C HIS A 895 2.13 -25.21 13.70
N HIS A 896 0.90 -25.08 13.23
CA HIS A 896 -0.21 -24.45 13.95
C HIS A 896 -1.28 -25.52 14.16
N ALA A 897 -1.32 -26.04 15.39
CA ALA A 897 -2.35 -26.97 15.82
C ALA A 897 -3.50 -26.18 16.45
N PHE A 898 -4.63 -26.12 15.74
CA PHE A 898 -5.81 -25.43 16.22
C PHE A 898 -6.80 -26.39 16.85
N GLU A 899 -7.51 -25.88 17.85
CA GLU A 899 -8.64 -26.58 18.43
C GLU A 899 -9.96 -25.88 18.10
N PHE A 900 -11.06 -26.63 18.09
CA PHE A 900 -12.41 -26.08 18.07
C PHE A 900 -13.27 -26.78 19.13
N THR A 901 -14.36 -26.15 19.56
CA THR A 901 -15.33 -26.77 20.48
C THR A 901 -16.51 -27.37 19.72
N LEU A 902 -17.25 -28.28 20.36
CA LEU A 902 -18.48 -28.83 19.78
C LEU A 902 -19.50 -27.74 19.48
N GLU A 903 -19.64 -26.75 20.37
CA GLU A 903 -20.51 -25.59 20.20
C GLU A 903 -20.09 -24.75 18.98
N GLU A 904 -18.80 -24.42 18.84
CA GLU A 904 -18.27 -23.71 17.65
C GLU A 904 -18.56 -24.48 16.35
N GLY A 905 -18.49 -25.81 16.40
CA GLY A 905 -18.83 -26.67 15.26
C GLY A 905 -20.32 -26.64 14.93
N LEU A 906 -21.19 -26.80 15.93
CA LEU A 906 -22.65 -26.80 15.76
C LEU A 906 -23.17 -25.44 15.28
N ASP A 907 -22.67 -24.34 15.86
CA ASP A 907 -23.04 -22.97 15.48
C ASP A 907 -22.67 -22.64 14.04
N ALA A 908 -21.59 -23.24 13.53
CA ALA A 908 -21.12 -23.02 12.17
C ALA A 908 -21.92 -23.77 11.10
N LEU A 909 -22.77 -24.75 11.45
CA LEU A 909 -23.41 -25.66 10.49
C LEU A 909 -24.22 -24.94 9.40
N SER A 910 -25.00 -23.93 9.78
CA SER A 910 -25.81 -23.16 8.81
C SER A 910 -24.93 -22.45 7.79
N ASP A 911 -23.83 -21.84 8.23
CA ASP A 911 -22.87 -21.16 7.34
C ASP A 911 -22.09 -22.18 6.48
N VAL A 912 -21.73 -23.33 7.05
CA VAL A 912 -21.07 -24.41 6.30
C VAL A 912 -21.97 -24.90 5.17
N ILE A 913 -23.26 -25.15 5.45
CA ILE A 913 -24.24 -25.55 4.43
C ILE A 913 -24.42 -24.45 3.38
N TYR A 914 -24.48 -23.17 3.79
CA TYR A 914 -24.52 -22.04 2.86
C TYR A 914 -23.32 -22.04 1.90
N HIS A 915 -22.12 -22.25 2.44
CA HIS A 915 -20.90 -22.20 1.66
C HIS A 915 -20.74 -23.42 0.75
N LEU A 916 -21.00 -24.62 1.26
CA LEU A 916 -20.89 -25.87 0.50
C LEU A 916 -21.99 -26.05 -0.54
N GLU A 917 -23.20 -25.56 -0.23
CA GLU A 917 -24.40 -25.72 -1.05
C GLU A 917 -24.78 -27.19 -1.23
N THR A 918 -24.75 -27.93 -0.12
CA THR A 918 -25.08 -29.35 -0.06
C THR A 918 -25.74 -29.68 1.28
N TYR A 919 -26.55 -30.73 1.29
CA TYR A 919 -27.11 -31.37 2.49
C TYR A 919 -26.56 -32.79 2.71
N ASP A 920 -25.48 -33.15 2.01
CA ASP A 920 -24.81 -34.44 2.20
C ASP A 920 -24.12 -34.53 3.58
N VAL A 921 -24.48 -35.55 4.35
CA VAL A 921 -24.04 -35.76 5.74
C VAL A 921 -22.52 -35.87 5.83
N THR A 922 -21.90 -36.72 5.01
CA THR A 922 -20.44 -36.95 5.04
C THR A 922 -19.68 -35.67 4.73
N THR A 923 -20.13 -34.95 3.70
CA THR A 923 -19.51 -33.71 3.25
C THR A 923 -19.62 -32.65 4.35
N ILE A 924 -20.78 -32.45 4.98
CA ILE A 924 -20.96 -31.44 6.04
C ILE A 924 -20.14 -31.76 7.28
N ARG A 925 -20.16 -33.03 7.74
CA ARG A 925 -19.36 -33.50 8.88
C ARG A 925 -17.87 -33.19 8.72
N ALA A 926 -17.31 -33.49 7.54
CA ALA A 926 -15.89 -33.29 7.25
C ALA A 926 -15.55 -31.82 6.89
N SER A 927 -16.50 -31.06 6.36
CA SER A 927 -16.25 -29.67 5.94
C SER A 927 -16.25 -28.70 7.10
N THR A 928 -17.01 -28.97 8.17
CA THR A 928 -17.14 -28.04 9.31
C THR A 928 -15.78 -27.73 9.96
N PRO A 929 -14.94 -28.73 10.31
CA PRO A 929 -13.59 -28.44 10.81
C PRO A 929 -12.71 -27.74 9.77
N MET A 930 -12.81 -28.13 8.48
CA MET A 930 -12.03 -27.50 7.41
C MET A 930 -12.40 -26.02 7.19
N TYR A 931 -13.68 -25.68 7.31
CA TYR A 931 -14.19 -24.31 7.27
C TYR A 931 -13.61 -23.48 8.42
N LEU A 932 -13.67 -24.01 9.65
CA LEU A 932 -13.11 -23.36 10.83
C LEU A 932 -11.59 -23.21 10.75
N LEU A 933 -10.89 -24.22 10.23
CA LEU A 933 -9.45 -24.18 9.99
C LEU A 933 -9.09 -23.09 8.98
N SER A 934 -9.86 -22.98 7.90
CA SER A 934 -9.63 -21.99 6.84
C SER A 934 -9.79 -20.55 7.36
N ARG A 935 -10.76 -20.32 8.25
CA ARG A 935 -10.90 -19.04 8.98
C ARG A 935 -9.63 -18.66 9.73
N LYS A 936 -9.03 -19.63 10.44
CA LYS A 936 -7.79 -19.41 11.22
C LYS A 936 -6.58 -19.19 10.30
N ILE A 937 -6.47 -19.96 9.22
CA ILE A 937 -5.42 -19.80 8.19
C ILE A 937 -5.47 -18.41 7.57
N LYS A 938 -6.67 -17.92 7.20
CA LYS A 938 -6.85 -16.58 6.64
C LYS A 938 -6.40 -15.48 7.60
N ALA A 939 -6.73 -15.61 8.89
CA ALA A 939 -6.35 -14.65 9.92
C ALA A 939 -4.82 -14.51 10.06
N MET A 940 -4.07 -15.53 9.66
CA MET A 940 -2.60 -15.52 9.64
C MET A 940 -2.00 -14.93 8.35
N GLY A 941 -2.83 -14.51 7.39
CA GLY A 941 -2.40 -13.93 6.12
C GLY A 941 -1.96 -14.94 5.06
N VAL A 942 -2.20 -16.24 5.28
CA VAL A 942 -1.96 -17.28 4.27
C VAL A 942 -3.12 -17.33 3.29
N LYS A 943 -2.82 -17.38 1.99
CA LYS A 943 -3.83 -17.34 0.91
C LYS A 943 -3.97 -18.65 0.15
N MET A 944 -2.99 -19.55 0.25
CA MET A 944 -2.98 -20.81 -0.48
C MET A 944 -2.49 -21.94 0.41
N VAL A 945 -3.12 -23.11 0.32
CA VAL A 945 -2.71 -24.33 1.00
C VAL A 945 -2.72 -25.53 0.06
N LEU A 946 -1.77 -26.44 0.26
CA LEU A 946 -1.81 -27.77 -0.34
C LEU A 946 -2.61 -28.73 0.55
N SER A 947 -3.38 -29.62 -0.07
CA SER A 947 -4.17 -30.66 0.59
C SER A 947 -3.92 -32.05 -0.03
N GLY A 948 -4.20 -33.10 0.73
CA GLY A 948 -4.04 -34.51 0.34
C GLY A 948 -5.27 -35.16 -0.31
N GLU A 949 -6.32 -34.39 -0.63
CA GLU A 949 -7.56 -34.93 -1.23
C GLU A 949 -7.32 -35.63 -2.56
N GLY A 950 -8.14 -36.64 -2.85
CA GLY A 950 -8.06 -37.45 -4.07
C GLY A 950 -7.29 -38.77 -3.90
N SER A 951 -6.43 -38.87 -2.88
CA SER A 951 -5.61 -40.08 -2.67
C SER A 951 -6.46 -41.32 -2.34
N ASP A 952 -7.47 -41.18 -1.48
CA ASP A 952 -8.36 -42.28 -1.08
C ASP A 952 -9.13 -42.85 -2.29
N GLU A 953 -9.55 -41.99 -3.21
CA GLU A 953 -10.33 -42.34 -4.38
C GLU A 953 -9.49 -43.03 -5.46
N ILE A 954 -8.21 -42.66 -5.59
CA ILE A 954 -7.27 -43.23 -6.57
C ILE A 954 -6.75 -44.60 -6.13
N PHE A 955 -6.51 -44.76 -4.82
CA PHE A 955 -5.81 -45.91 -4.23
C PHE A 955 -6.71 -46.83 -3.40
N GLY A 956 -8.02 -46.58 -3.34
CA GLY A 956 -8.97 -47.35 -2.55
C GLY A 956 -8.69 -47.30 -1.05
N GLY A 957 -8.56 -46.08 -0.53
CA GLY A 957 -8.15 -45.82 0.84
C GLY A 957 -9.25 -45.89 1.90
N TYR A 958 -10.52 -45.79 1.50
CA TYR A 958 -11.63 -45.91 2.45
C TYR A 958 -11.78 -47.35 2.94
N LEU A 959 -12.13 -47.53 4.21
CA LEU A 959 -12.22 -48.86 4.85
C LEU A 959 -13.19 -49.84 4.16
N TYR A 960 -14.23 -49.35 3.46
CA TYR A 960 -15.14 -50.24 2.74
C TYR A 960 -14.46 -50.94 1.55
N PHE A 961 -13.31 -50.45 1.06
CA PHE A 961 -12.54 -51.14 0.02
C PHE A 961 -11.96 -52.49 0.47
N HIS A 962 -11.89 -52.77 1.78
CA HIS A 962 -11.59 -54.11 2.29
C HIS A 962 -12.61 -55.16 1.82
N ALA A 963 -13.85 -54.74 1.54
CA ALA A 963 -14.92 -55.60 1.05
C ALA A 963 -14.99 -55.66 -0.49
N ALA A 964 -14.01 -55.10 -1.21
CA ALA A 964 -13.96 -55.18 -2.66
C ALA A 964 -13.85 -56.64 -3.11
N PRO A 965 -14.77 -57.15 -3.94
CA PRO A 965 -14.82 -58.59 -4.24
C PRO A 965 -13.69 -59.06 -5.17
N ASN A 966 -13.20 -58.18 -6.05
CA ASN A 966 -12.13 -58.45 -7.00
C ASN A 966 -11.53 -57.14 -7.53
N LYS A 967 -10.48 -57.25 -8.35
CA LYS A 967 -9.73 -56.10 -8.87
C LYS A 967 -10.55 -55.28 -9.88
N GLU A 968 -11.44 -55.93 -10.63
CA GLU A 968 -12.33 -55.29 -11.60
C GLU A 968 -13.31 -54.35 -10.88
N GLU A 969 -13.99 -54.84 -9.83
CA GLU A 969 -14.91 -54.03 -9.02
C GLU A 969 -14.19 -52.95 -8.22
N PHE A 970 -12.97 -53.23 -7.72
CA PHE A 970 -12.11 -52.21 -7.12
C PHE A 970 -11.84 -51.07 -8.12
N HIS A 971 -11.46 -51.41 -9.36
CA HIS A 971 -11.22 -50.42 -10.40
C HIS A 971 -12.47 -49.61 -10.75
N ARG A 972 -13.61 -50.28 -10.99
CA ARG A 972 -14.88 -49.60 -11.29
C ARG A 972 -15.24 -48.60 -10.21
N GLU A 973 -15.05 -48.97 -8.93
CA GLU A 973 -15.31 -48.07 -7.82
C GLU A 973 -14.32 -46.89 -7.75
N THR A 974 -13.01 -47.12 -7.91
CA THR A 974 -12.03 -46.01 -7.96
C THR A 974 -12.33 -45.04 -9.10
N VAL A 975 -12.65 -45.54 -10.31
CA VAL A 975 -13.07 -44.71 -11.45
C VAL A 975 -14.34 -43.94 -11.12
N ARG A 976 -15.36 -44.57 -10.52
CA ARG A 976 -16.59 -43.91 -10.10
C ARG A 976 -16.33 -42.80 -9.08
N ARG A 977 -15.46 -43.05 -8.09
CA ARG A 977 -15.09 -42.06 -7.07
C ARG A 977 -14.37 -40.88 -7.67
N VAL A 978 -13.35 -41.11 -8.51
CA VAL A 978 -12.62 -40.03 -9.18
C VAL A 978 -13.55 -39.19 -10.07
N LYS A 979 -14.51 -39.81 -10.78
CA LYS A 979 -15.52 -39.09 -11.57
C LYS A 979 -16.42 -38.19 -10.74
N ASN A 980 -16.73 -38.61 -9.51
CA ASN A 980 -17.69 -37.93 -8.63
C ASN A 980 -17.04 -37.03 -7.58
N LEU A 981 -15.71 -36.92 -7.55
CA LEU A 981 -14.96 -36.06 -6.62
C LEU A 981 -15.48 -34.62 -6.58
N HIS A 982 -15.91 -34.09 -7.73
CA HIS A 982 -16.44 -32.72 -7.86
C HIS A 982 -17.75 -32.47 -7.10
N LEU A 983 -18.42 -33.53 -6.62
CA LEU A 983 -19.67 -33.48 -5.87
C LEU A 983 -19.46 -33.69 -4.36
N ALA A 984 -18.24 -34.08 -3.94
CA ALA A 984 -17.92 -34.42 -2.57
C ALA A 984 -16.59 -33.77 -2.14
N ASP A 985 -15.47 -34.48 -2.22
CA ASP A 985 -14.20 -34.06 -1.63
C ASP A 985 -13.59 -32.80 -2.27
N CYS A 986 -13.66 -32.67 -3.61
CA CYS A 986 -13.27 -31.42 -4.27
C CYS A 986 -14.23 -30.27 -3.92
N LEU A 987 -15.53 -30.56 -3.81
CA LEU A 987 -16.53 -29.56 -3.40
C LEU A 987 -16.20 -29.01 -2.02
N ARG A 988 -15.96 -29.90 -1.05
CA ARG A 988 -15.55 -29.58 0.32
C ARG A 988 -14.25 -28.80 0.34
N ALA A 989 -13.20 -29.32 -0.26
CA ALA A 989 -11.88 -28.69 -0.23
C ALA A 989 -11.90 -27.30 -0.86
N ASN A 990 -12.57 -27.15 -2.01
CA ASN A 990 -12.67 -25.88 -2.70
C ASN A 990 -13.53 -24.86 -1.94
N LYS A 991 -14.77 -25.22 -1.57
CA LYS A 991 -15.72 -24.27 -0.98
C LYS A 991 -15.45 -23.96 0.49
N SER A 992 -15.00 -24.92 1.29
CA SER A 992 -14.68 -24.68 2.72
C SER A 992 -13.49 -23.74 2.88
N THR A 993 -12.48 -23.86 2.02
CA THR A 993 -11.32 -22.96 2.03
C THR A 993 -11.66 -21.60 1.40
N SER A 994 -12.38 -21.61 0.28
CA SER A 994 -12.79 -20.37 -0.40
C SER A 994 -13.74 -19.54 0.44
N ALA A 995 -14.50 -20.13 1.37
CA ALA A 995 -15.33 -19.40 2.34
C ALA A 995 -14.56 -18.33 3.14
N TRP A 996 -13.24 -18.46 3.23
CA TRP A 996 -12.36 -17.52 3.91
C TRP A 996 -11.29 -16.94 3.00
N GLY A 997 -11.46 -17.01 1.67
CA GLY A 997 -10.50 -16.50 0.69
C GLY A 997 -9.13 -17.15 0.84
N VAL A 998 -9.13 -18.49 0.94
CA VAL A 998 -7.98 -19.38 0.91
C VAL A 998 -8.17 -20.35 -0.25
N GLU A 999 -7.16 -20.50 -1.11
CA GLU A 999 -7.15 -21.47 -2.20
C GLU A 999 -6.59 -22.82 -1.74
N ALA A 1000 -7.30 -23.92 -2.02
CA ALA A 1000 -6.81 -25.27 -1.83
C ALA A 1000 -6.28 -25.87 -3.14
N ARG A 1001 -5.06 -26.42 -3.10
CA ARG A 1001 -4.43 -27.16 -4.22
C ARG A 1001 -4.31 -28.64 -3.88
N VAL A 1002 -4.62 -29.51 -4.84
CA VAL A 1002 -4.75 -30.96 -4.64
C VAL A 1002 -3.81 -31.74 -5.58
N PRO A 1003 -2.57 -32.06 -5.15
CA PRO A 1003 -1.57 -32.73 -6.00
C PRO A 1003 -1.96 -34.13 -6.48
N PHE A 1004 -2.74 -34.89 -5.72
CA PHE A 1004 -3.17 -36.23 -6.17
C PHE A 1004 -4.07 -36.18 -7.41
N LEU A 1005 -4.72 -35.05 -7.69
CA LEU A 1005 -5.62 -34.90 -8.84
C LEU A 1005 -4.93 -34.29 -10.08
N ASP A 1006 -3.61 -34.36 -10.12
CA ASP A 1006 -2.85 -33.98 -11.30
C ASP A 1006 -3.13 -34.90 -12.49
N LYS A 1007 -3.30 -34.32 -13.68
CA LYS A 1007 -3.63 -35.10 -14.88
C LYS A 1007 -2.63 -36.22 -15.16
N GLN A 1008 -1.32 -35.94 -15.06
CA GLN A 1008 -0.29 -36.94 -15.35
C GLN A 1008 -0.22 -37.98 -14.23
N PHE A 1009 -0.39 -37.55 -12.98
CA PHE A 1009 -0.43 -38.48 -11.85
C PHE A 1009 -1.64 -39.42 -11.93
N LEU A 1010 -2.82 -38.90 -12.25
CA LEU A 1010 -4.03 -39.71 -12.47
C LEU A 1010 -3.88 -40.65 -13.65
N GLU A 1011 -3.41 -40.16 -14.80
CA GLU A 1011 -3.20 -40.99 -15.99
C GLU A 1011 -2.27 -42.16 -15.70
N MET A 1012 -1.18 -41.92 -14.96
CA MET A 1012 -0.26 -42.98 -14.56
C MET A 1012 -0.88 -43.93 -13.53
N THR A 1013 -1.39 -43.40 -12.41
CA THR A 1013 -1.84 -44.22 -11.28
C THR A 1013 -3.11 -45.00 -11.55
N MET A 1014 -4.05 -44.46 -12.33
CA MET A 1014 -5.30 -45.14 -12.67
C MET A 1014 -5.10 -46.26 -13.69
N ASN A 1015 -3.96 -46.31 -14.38
CA ASN A 1015 -3.59 -47.36 -15.32
C ASN A 1015 -2.70 -48.47 -14.73
N ILE A 1016 -2.38 -48.42 -13.43
CA ILE A 1016 -1.70 -49.52 -12.72
C ILE A 1016 -2.70 -50.67 -12.51
N ASP A 1017 -2.25 -51.93 -12.60
CA ASP A 1017 -3.08 -53.11 -12.30
C ASP A 1017 -3.77 -52.94 -10.93
N PRO A 1018 -5.11 -52.94 -10.87
CA PRO A 1018 -5.83 -52.73 -9.61
C PRO A 1018 -5.55 -53.82 -8.58
N ALA A 1019 -5.06 -55.00 -8.99
CA ALA A 1019 -4.58 -56.03 -8.06
C ALA A 1019 -3.48 -55.52 -7.13
N GLU A 1020 -2.63 -54.58 -7.59
CA GLU A 1020 -1.58 -53.98 -6.77
C GLU A 1020 -2.11 -52.96 -5.76
N LYS A 1021 -3.36 -52.51 -5.91
CA LYS A 1021 -4.05 -51.59 -5.01
C LYS A 1021 -5.00 -52.29 -4.05
N MET A 1022 -5.36 -53.54 -4.33
CA MET A 1022 -6.26 -54.32 -3.48
C MET A 1022 -5.68 -54.52 -2.09
N ILE A 1023 -6.57 -54.47 -1.12
CA ILE A 1023 -6.27 -54.72 0.29
C ILE A 1023 -6.30 -56.22 0.52
N THR A 1024 -5.24 -56.76 1.10
CA THR A 1024 -5.08 -58.19 1.42
C THR A 1024 -4.58 -58.34 2.86
N PRO A 1025 -4.55 -59.55 3.45
CA PRO A 1025 -3.99 -59.74 4.78
C PRO A 1025 -2.55 -59.20 4.94
N ASP A 1026 -1.76 -59.20 3.87
CA ASP A 1026 -0.37 -58.70 3.87
C ASP A 1026 -0.24 -57.23 3.41
N ARG A 1027 -1.33 -56.61 2.91
CA ARG A 1027 -1.31 -55.27 2.30
C ARG A 1027 -2.46 -54.43 2.84
N ILE A 1028 -2.12 -53.43 3.65
CA ILE A 1028 -3.09 -52.44 4.15
C ILE A 1028 -3.54 -51.46 3.05
N GLU A 1029 -4.56 -50.65 3.32
CA GLU A 1029 -5.05 -49.65 2.39
C GLU A 1029 -3.95 -48.70 1.91
N LYS A 1030 -3.98 -48.37 0.61
CA LYS A 1030 -2.94 -47.58 -0.07
C LYS A 1030 -1.53 -48.15 0.04
N TYR A 1031 -1.37 -49.48 0.23
CA TYR A 1031 -0.06 -50.14 0.33
C TYR A 1031 0.92 -49.67 -0.75
N ILE A 1032 0.46 -49.61 -2.00
CA ILE A 1032 1.29 -49.19 -3.14
C ILE A 1032 1.88 -47.78 -2.98
N LEU A 1033 1.12 -46.84 -2.41
CA LEU A 1033 1.58 -45.48 -2.15
C LEU A 1033 2.57 -45.45 -0.97
N ARG A 1034 2.27 -46.21 0.09
CA ARG A 1034 3.17 -46.35 1.26
C ARG A 1034 4.51 -46.92 0.84
N LYS A 1035 4.49 -48.02 0.07
CA LYS A 1035 5.71 -48.65 -0.46
C LYS A 1035 6.45 -47.75 -1.45
N ALA A 1036 5.75 -46.92 -2.22
CA ALA A 1036 6.38 -45.91 -3.06
C ALA A 1036 7.17 -44.86 -2.26
N PHE A 1037 6.85 -44.60 -1.00
CA PHE A 1037 7.55 -43.63 -0.15
C PHE A 1037 8.35 -44.25 1.01
N ASP A 1038 8.35 -45.58 1.10
CA ASP A 1038 9.29 -46.36 1.90
C ASP A 1038 10.66 -46.29 1.22
N THR A 1039 11.65 -45.76 1.95
CA THR A 1039 13.03 -45.59 1.48
C THR A 1039 14.00 -46.40 2.34
N SER A 1040 13.51 -47.40 3.08
CA SER A 1040 14.33 -48.26 3.94
C SER A 1040 15.41 -49.03 3.16
N ASP A 1041 15.18 -49.28 1.87
CA ASP A 1041 16.10 -49.92 0.94
C ASP A 1041 16.96 -48.93 0.13
N GLU A 1042 16.84 -47.61 0.38
CA GLU A 1042 17.58 -46.54 -0.31
C GLU A 1042 18.42 -45.71 0.68
N PRO A 1043 19.67 -46.11 0.99
CA PRO A 1043 20.46 -45.51 2.07
C PRO A 1043 20.80 -44.02 1.88
N ASP A 1044 20.86 -43.55 0.63
CA ASP A 1044 21.13 -42.15 0.30
C ASP A 1044 19.86 -41.27 0.29
N THR A 1045 18.67 -41.89 0.37
CA THR A 1045 17.39 -41.19 0.36
C THR A 1045 16.88 -41.00 1.79
N LYS A 1046 16.80 -39.75 2.25
CA LYS A 1046 16.18 -39.46 3.56
C LYS A 1046 14.74 -39.97 3.59
N PRO A 1047 14.24 -40.50 4.73
CA PRO A 1047 12.83 -40.90 4.85
C PRO A 1047 11.87 -39.73 4.65
N TYR A 1048 10.73 -39.97 3.97
CA TYR A 1048 9.71 -38.94 3.75
C TYR A 1048 8.87 -38.69 4.99
N LEU A 1049 8.63 -39.72 5.79
CA LEU A 1049 7.80 -39.69 6.99
C LEU A 1049 8.41 -40.57 8.09
N PRO A 1050 8.02 -40.40 9.36
CA PRO A 1050 8.22 -41.40 10.40
C PRO A 1050 7.57 -42.73 10.01
N ASP A 1051 8.20 -43.86 10.35
CA ASP A 1051 7.74 -45.20 9.96
C ASP A 1051 6.32 -45.51 10.46
N ASN A 1052 6.04 -45.17 11.73
CA ASN A 1052 4.73 -45.30 12.34
C ASN A 1052 3.64 -44.43 11.67
N ILE A 1053 4.00 -43.33 11.00
CA ILE A 1053 3.06 -42.51 10.22
C ILE A 1053 2.89 -43.09 8.81
N LEU A 1054 3.99 -43.52 8.17
CA LEU A 1054 3.97 -44.11 6.83
C LEU A 1054 3.09 -45.37 6.78
N TRP A 1055 3.04 -46.13 7.87
CA TRP A 1055 2.25 -47.36 8.01
C TRP A 1055 1.03 -47.21 8.93
N ARG A 1056 0.66 -45.99 9.34
CA ARG A 1056 -0.56 -45.73 10.14
C ARG A 1056 -1.82 -46.11 9.36
N GLN A 1057 -2.72 -46.88 9.96
CA GLN A 1057 -4.05 -47.19 9.39
C GLN A 1057 -4.85 -45.91 9.12
N LYS A 1058 -5.67 -45.92 8.07
CA LYS A 1058 -6.55 -44.80 7.70
C LYS A 1058 -7.55 -44.47 8.81
N GLU A 1059 -7.50 -43.21 9.26
CA GLU A 1059 -8.60 -42.56 9.98
C GLU A 1059 -9.34 -41.60 9.03
N GLN A 1060 -10.68 -41.67 8.99
CA GLN A 1060 -11.49 -40.73 8.23
C GLN A 1060 -11.46 -39.35 8.90
N PHE A 1061 -11.45 -38.26 8.11
CA PHE A 1061 -11.24 -36.91 8.65
C PHE A 1061 -12.28 -36.53 9.71
N SER A 1062 -13.55 -36.89 9.52
CA SER A 1062 -14.62 -36.61 10.50
C SER A 1062 -14.49 -37.37 11.82
N ASP A 1063 -13.77 -38.50 11.83
CA ASP A 1063 -13.52 -39.30 13.04
C ASP A 1063 -12.18 -38.87 13.69
N GLY A 1064 -11.15 -38.61 12.87
CA GLY A 1064 -9.81 -38.21 13.30
C GLY A 1064 -9.75 -36.84 13.99
N VAL A 1065 -10.69 -35.93 13.67
CA VAL A 1065 -10.87 -34.65 14.38
C VAL A 1065 -11.38 -34.80 15.81
N GLY A 1066 -11.83 -35.99 16.22
CA GLY A 1066 -12.23 -36.31 17.59
C GLY A 1066 -13.65 -36.89 17.66
N TYR A 1067 -13.79 -38.04 18.32
CA TYR A 1067 -15.02 -38.84 18.33
C TYR A 1067 -16.27 -38.10 18.80
N GLY A 1068 -16.12 -37.17 19.76
CA GLY A 1068 -17.24 -36.38 20.28
C GLY A 1068 -17.92 -35.48 19.23
N TRP A 1069 -17.30 -35.22 18.08
CA TRP A 1069 -17.87 -34.34 17.04
C TRP A 1069 -19.13 -34.94 16.40
N ILE A 1070 -19.00 -36.14 15.84
CA ILE A 1070 -20.12 -36.82 15.18
C ILE A 1070 -21.20 -37.19 16.21
N ASP A 1071 -20.80 -37.57 17.42
CA ASP A 1071 -21.75 -37.94 18.48
C ASP A 1071 -22.60 -36.72 18.87
N ALA A 1072 -21.99 -35.53 19.00
CA ALA A 1072 -22.73 -34.29 19.24
C ALA A 1072 -23.68 -33.91 18.09
N LEU A 1073 -23.29 -34.17 16.83
CA LEU A 1073 -24.19 -33.93 15.68
C LEU A 1073 -25.43 -34.82 15.73
N LYS A 1074 -25.25 -36.11 16.02
CA LYS A 1074 -26.35 -37.07 16.16
C LYS A 1074 -27.25 -36.73 17.34
N ASP A 1075 -26.68 -36.50 18.52
CA ASP A 1075 -27.42 -36.14 19.73
C ASP A 1075 -28.25 -34.87 19.54
N THR A 1076 -27.68 -33.89 18.82
CA THR A 1076 -28.40 -32.64 18.51
C THR A 1076 -29.50 -32.88 17.48
N ALA A 1077 -29.23 -33.63 16.41
CA ALA A 1077 -30.24 -33.98 15.42
C ALA A 1077 -31.42 -34.75 16.03
N ASP A 1078 -31.16 -35.67 16.96
CA ASP A 1078 -32.19 -36.44 17.67
C ASP A 1078 -33.11 -35.56 18.54
N ARG A 1079 -32.57 -34.45 19.06
CA ARG A 1079 -33.33 -33.46 19.82
C ARG A 1079 -34.15 -32.51 18.94
N VAL A 1080 -33.64 -32.19 17.75
CA VAL A 1080 -34.26 -31.20 16.84
C VAL A 1080 -35.30 -31.85 15.93
N ILE A 1081 -35.07 -33.08 15.48
CA ILE A 1081 -35.95 -33.79 14.54
C ILE A 1081 -36.74 -34.86 15.28
N THR A 1082 -38.06 -34.68 15.34
CA THR A 1082 -38.96 -35.63 15.99
C THR A 1082 -39.28 -36.82 15.08
N ASP A 1083 -39.70 -37.94 15.68
CA ASP A 1083 -40.14 -39.11 14.90
C ASP A 1083 -41.39 -38.78 14.05
N GLU A 1084 -42.23 -37.84 14.51
CA GLU A 1084 -43.37 -37.32 13.76
C GLU A 1084 -42.94 -36.58 12.49
N MET A 1085 -41.85 -35.79 12.55
CA MET A 1085 -41.28 -35.13 11.36
C MET A 1085 -40.72 -36.13 10.36
N MET A 1086 -40.09 -37.21 10.83
CA MET A 1086 -39.59 -38.30 9.97
C MET A 1086 -40.74 -39.09 9.32
N ALA A 1087 -41.84 -39.32 10.05
CA ALA A 1087 -43.02 -40.01 9.54
C ALA A 1087 -43.82 -39.19 8.51
N ASN A 1088 -43.72 -37.85 8.57
CA ASN A 1088 -44.41 -36.91 7.70
C ASN A 1088 -43.40 -36.03 6.92
N PRO A 1089 -42.65 -36.61 5.95
CA PRO A 1089 -41.70 -35.84 5.15
C PRO A 1089 -42.43 -34.79 4.31
N LYS A 1090 -41.72 -33.69 3.98
CA LYS A 1090 -42.30 -32.65 3.14
C LYS A 1090 -42.60 -33.19 1.75
N ALA A 1091 -43.83 -32.97 1.26
CA ALA A 1091 -44.28 -33.46 -0.05
C ALA A 1091 -43.41 -32.95 -1.22
N GLU A 1092 -42.85 -31.74 -1.10
CA GLU A 1092 -41.96 -31.12 -2.09
C GLU A 1092 -40.63 -31.84 -2.30
N TRP A 1093 -40.24 -32.76 -1.41
CA TRP A 1093 -39.00 -33.53 -1.56
C TRP A 1093 -39.11 -34.70 -2.54
N GLY A 1094 -40.33 -35.12 -2.91
CA GLY A 1094 -40.55 -36.26 -3.80
C GLY A 1094 -39.84 -37.52 -3.26
N ASP A 1095 -38.99 -38.13 -4.09
CA ASP A 1095 -38.26 -39.36 -3.74
C ASP A 1095 -36.94 -39.10 -2.97
N ASP A 1096 -36.49 -37.85 -2.85
CA ASP A 1096 -35.22 -37.48 -2.18
C ASP A 1096 -35.41 -37.25 -0.67
N ILE A 1097 -36.11 -38.18 -0.01
CA ILE A 1097 -36.42 -38.10 1.42
C ILE A 1097 -35.18 -38.48 2.25
N PRO A 1098 -34.81 -37.69 3.28
CA PRO A 1098 -33.76 -38.07 4.22
C PRO A 1098 -34.18 -39.28 5.08
N ASP A 1099 -33.31 -40.27 5.20
CA ASP A 1099 -33.54 -41.53 5.91
C ASP A 1099 -32.99 -41.55 7.35
N THR A 1100 -32.30 -40.47 7.75
CA THR A 1100 -31.81 -40.25 9.11
C THR A 1100 -32.18 -38.85 9.61
N LYS A 1101 -32.31 -38.70 10.93
CA LYS A 1101 -32.61 -37.40 11.55
C LYS A 1101 -31.54 -36.34 11.26
N GLU A 1102 -30.27 -36.71 11.24
CA GLU A 1102 -29.18 -35.80 10.87
C GLU A 1102 -29.29 -35.33 9.42
N ALA A 1103 -29.53 -36.24 8.47
CA ALA A 1103 -29.75 -35.86 7.07
C ALA A 1103 -31.00 -34.97 6.90
N TYR A 1104 -32.07 -35.25 7.66
CA TYR A 1104 -33.27 -34.43 7.67
C TYR A 1104 -32.97 -33.02 8.17
N TRP A 1105 -32.20 -32.91 9.25
CA TRP A 1105 -31.82 -31.63 9.84
C TRP A 1105 -31.00 -30.77 8.87
N TYR A 1106 -30.00 -31.33 8.20
CA TYR A 1106 -29.24 -30.62 7.17
C TYR A 1106 -30.10 -30.24 5.96
N ARG A 1107 -31.03 -31.11 5.54
CA ARG A 1107 -31.94 -30.80 4.45
C ARG A 1107 -32.84 -29.62 4.79
N LEU A 1108 -33.36 -29.54 6.02
CA LEU A 1108 -34.11 -28.37 6.47
C LEU A 1108 -33.28 -27.08 6.43
N MET A 1109 -32.03 -27.11 6.89
CA MET A 1109 -31.14 -25.95 6.81
C MET A 1109 -30.85 -25.54 5.36
N PHE A 1110 -30.66 -26.51 4.46
CA PHE A 1110 -30.47 -26.26 3.05
C PHE A 1110 -31.70 -25.60 2.42
N ASP A 1111 -32.90 -26.14 2.66
CA ASP A 1111 -34.16 -25.60 2.12
C ASP A 1111 -34.48 -24.19 2.65
N GLN A 1112 -34.00 -23.82 3.84
CA GLN A 1112 -34.13 -22.46 4.36
C GLN A 1112 -33.31 -21.44 3.55
N GLN A 1113 -32.24 -21.89 2.89
CA GLN A 1113 -31.28 -21.03 2.23
C GLN A 1113 -31.33 -21.10 0.71
N PHE A 1114 -31.76 -22.24 0.15
CA PHE A 1114 -31.79 -22.52 -1.27
C PHE A 1114 -33.19 -22.96 -1.71
N PRO A 1115 -33.70 -22.45 -2.85
CA PRO A 1115 -34.94 -22.93 -3.43
C PRO A 1115 -34.89 -24.43 -3.73
N PRO A 1116 -36.04 -25.14 -3.72
CA PRO A 1116 -36.10 -26.58 -4.00
C PRO A 1116 -35.45 -27.01 -5.33
N THR A 1117 -35.44 -26.13 -6.34
CA THR A 1117 -34.79 -26.38 -7.63
C THR A 1117 -33.28 -26.65 -7.51
N CYS A 1118 -32.62 -26.09 -6.50
CA CYS A 1118 -31.19 -26.30 -6.25
C CYS A 1118 -30.86 -27.69 -5.70
N ALA A 1119 -31.82 -28.41 -5.09
CA ALA A 1119 -31.57 -29.71 -4.49
C ALA A 1119 -31.07 -30.76 -5.50
N SER A 1120 -31.50 -30.65 -6.76
CA SER A 1120 -31.05 -31.50 -7.88
C SER A 1120 -29.53 -31.48 -8.15
N THR A 1121 -28.82 -30.48 -7.60
CA THR A 1121 -27.37 -30.34 -7.77
C THR A 1121 -26.56 -31.07 -6.69
N VAL A 1122 -27.23 -31.61 -5.67
CA VAL A 1122 -26.62 -32.31 -4.54
C VAL A 1122 -26.57 -33.81 -4.80
N SER A 1123 -25.45 -34.45 -4.49
CA SER A 1123 -25.28 -35.90 -4.54
C SER A 1123 -24.93 -36.42 -3.15
N ARG A 1124 -25.67 -37.43 -2.68
CA ARG A 1124 -25.36 -38.10 -1.41
C ARG A 1124 -24.15 -39.02 -1.58
N TRP A 1125 -23.23 -38.97 -0.62
CA TRP A 1125 -22.08 -39.87 -0.58
C TRP A 1125 -22.51 -41.21 0.01
N THR A 1126 -22.44 -42.28 -0.79
CA THR A 1126 -22.83 -43.63 -0.36
C THR A 1126 -21.72 -44.66 -0.61
N PRO A 1127 -21.37 -45.50 0.38
CA PRO A 1127 -20.40 -46.59 0.24
C PRO A 1127 -20.99 -47.79 -0.53
N THR A 1128 -20.28 -48.30 -1.55
CA THR A 1128 -20.81 -49.32 -2.49
C THR A 1128 -20.98 -50.72 -1.86
N TRP A 1129 -20.10 -51.10 -0.93
CA TRP A 1129 -20.09 -52.45 -0.32
C TRP A 1129 -20.48 -52.43 1.16
N SER A 1130 -21.26 -51.44 1.59
CA SER A 1130 -21.80 -51.37 2.96
C SER A 1130 -23.32 -51.47 2.95
N LYS A 1131 -23.88 -52.18 3.94
CA LYS A 1131 -25.33 -52.28 4.17
C LYS A 1131 -25.86 -51.21 5.14
N GLN A 1132 -25.01 -50.29 5.58
CA GLN A 1132 -25.35 -49.29 6.59
C GLN A 1132 -25.77 -47.97 5.96
N THR A 1133 -26.76 -47.35 6.58
CA THR A 1133 -27.28 -46.02 6.22
C THR A 1133 -26.40 -44.89 6.74
N ASP A 1134 -25.64 -45.09 7.82
CA ASP A 1134 -24.63 -44.13 8.29
C ASP A 1134 -23.31 -44.30 7.50
N PRO A 1135 -22.81 -43.25 6.84
CA PRO A 1135 -21.56 -43.31 6.08
C PRO A 1135 -20.28 -43.32 6.94
N SER A 1136 -20.37 -43.24 8.27
CA SER A 1136 -19.20 -43.21 9.18
C SER A 1136 -18.32 -44.48 9.07
N GLY A 1137 -16.99 -44.27 9.02
CA GLY A 1137 -16.00 -45.35 9.07
C GLY A 1137 -16.08 -46.22 10.34
N ARG A 1138 -16.59 -45.66 11.46
CA ARG A 1138 -16.81 -46.40 12.72
C ARG A 1138 -17.87 -47.48 12.63
N ALA A 1139 -18.80 -47.34 11.68
CA ALA A 1139 -19.88 -48.30 11.50
C ALA A 1139 -19.39 -49.56 10.73
N ILE A 1140 -18.25 -49.47 10.04
CA ILE A 1140 -17.66 -50.59 9.30
C ILE A 1140 -16.94 -51.56 10.27
N ALA A 1141 -17.28 -52.86 10.20
CA ALA A 1141 -16.80 -53.90 11.13
C ALA A 1141 -15.27 -53.95 11.32
N THR A 1142 -14.49 -53.62 10.28
CA THR A 1142 -13.02 -53.60 10.32
C THR A 1142 -12.44 -52.55 11.27
N HIS A 1143 -13.16 -51.45 11.53
CA HIS A 1143 -12.72 -50.40 12.47
C HIS A 1143 -12.83 -50.85 13.93
N GLN A 1144 -13.78 -51.71 14.28
CA GLN A 1144 -13.93 -52.24 15.65
C GLN A 1144 -12.84 -53.27 15.98
N ALA A 1145 -12.45 -54.08 14.99
CA ALA A 1145 -11.44 -55.13 15.17
C ALA A 1145 -10.02 -54.62 15.51
N SER A 1146 -9.65 -53.39 15.13
CA SER A 1146 -8.31 -52.84 15.45
C SER A 1146 -8.19 -52.31 16.88
N TYR A 1147 -9.31 -52.01 17.55
CA TYR A 1147 -9.33 -51.62 18.97
C TYR A 1147 -9.37 -52.82 19.91
N ASP A 1148 -9.97 -53.93 19.48
CA ASP A 1148 -10.10 -55.15 20.29
C ASP A 1148 -8.84 -56.02 20.29
N ASN A 1149 -7.88 -55.79 19.37
CA ASN A 1149 -6.57 -56.45 19.34
C ASN A 1149 -5.43 -55.45 19.03
N PRO A 1150 -4.80 -54.83 20.06
CA PRO A 1150 -3.71 -53.87 19.88
C PRO A 1150 -2.36 -54.46 19.43
N GLY A 1151 -2.32 -55.69 18.92
CA GLY A 1151 -1.09 -56.35 18.52
C GLY A 1151 -1.32 -57.75 17.97
N SER A 1152 -1.26 -57.88 16.66
CA SER A 1152 -0.89 -59.11 15.94
C SER A 1152 0.05 -58.74 14.81
#